data_AF-A0A4Q4TP25-F1
#
_entry.id   AF-A0A4Q4TP25-F1
#
_cell.length_a   1.000
_cell.length_b   1.000
_cell.length_c   1.000
_cell.angle_alpha   90.00
_cell.angle_beta   90.00
_cell.angle_gamma   90.00
#
_symmetry.space_group_name_H-M   'P 1'
#
loop_
_entity.id
_entity.type
_entity.pdbx_description
1 polymer ?
#
loop_
_entity_poly.entity_id
_entity_poly.type
_entity_poly.pdbx_seq_one_letter_code
_entity_poly.pdbx_strand_id
1 'polypeptide(L)'
;MKFTRLFIALSAGCSSGIFAHPATTPVSGLGALAQRQSGTYSNPIIWEDLADLDVFRVNDAWYYSASTMHYSPGAPILRSRDLVNWEYIGHSVPTLDWGTKYSLESGQRAYVKGIWASTMRYRRSSNTWYWIGCIEFGTTYIYTAPAATGPWSRAATLNTCFYDAGLFIDDDDTMYVAYGNTQLYVAQLTPNGLGIARTQQIYSTPSNIGTLEGSRMYKRNGQYYILVTRPANAEYVLKASSPFGSYTIKVLANNVPPATTGAGYPHQGGLVDTPDGKWYYAAFEDAYPGGRIPVLAPVTWGSDGFPALTLSGGAWGKTYPMPVSAVKTPPLTGTDSFEGSALGHAWEWNHNPDTSKFRVNNGLTLNTATVTIDLYQARNTLTRRIHGPISTATIVMDTSKMAAGDRAGLALFRDQSAWVGVKNDGGTLTVGMTNSINMNTNWATINTGTTVASAGVSKGQIYLRCTVNINPGSGRTARYEITKGSENGNILMLLAVSFKSESEIPEGSGSPQVGTVRGNYETGRLHDHFVKAPCKGSIPKSQYSEINNATVYVCNNYACPEFDALSRPAALSTAGTVMFIVVKAPLVELSNIIRWGPTYALTISFYCPSYVLMDASKNFGTHVAGSGLCPVGQSGTNLLIGIVISDTTMARWRAFGVGLLFMVVTDHPLDRRARPGEGGGPNGIGGTHSKHPALSPHCFSNRTIAPYLLLVSLDSVGFAATRTYIHAGATAAKELGPCCVTFFTTVNGTAQCLAGAAVVTTRRYKWIYVLGAAVRPVVYGARAATAGRRERNRGDFAITVEPQDAGVTALVVCFAFVDGQRQICIAGGTYTNTLESALWRYLWSSATADTLSGPG
;
A
#
# COMPACT_ATOMS: atom_id res chain seq x y z
N MET A 1 58.71 26.51 -24.64
CA MET A 1 57.88 27.25 -25.64
C MET A 1 56.65 27.77 -24.89
N LYS A 2 56.30 29.07 -24.92
CA LYS A 2 55.49 29.77 -25.95
C LYS A 2 54.09 29.12 -26.09
N PHE A 3 52.93 29.76 -25.87
CA PHE A 3 52.53 31.13 -25.42
C PHE A 3 51.46 31.02 -24.29
N THR A 4 51.03 31.99 -23.45
CA THR A 4 51.36 33.42 -23.15
C THR A 4 50.21 34.44 -23.39
N ARG A 5 49.55 34.89 -22.29
CA ARG A 5 48.68 36.10 -22.12
C ARG A 5 47.27 36.06 -22.75
N LEU A 6 46.28 36.88 -22.36
CA LEU A 6 46.18 38.20 -21.66
C LEU A 6 44.97 38.16 -20.66
N PHE A 7 44.96 38.65 -19.41
CA PHE A 7 45.04 40.04 -18.86
C PHE A 7 43.95 41.01 -19.39
N ILE A 8 43.39 41.99 -18.65
CA ILE A 8 43.68 42.70 -17.36
C ILE A 8 42.33 43.31 -16.85
N ALA A 9 41.99 43.75 -15.63
CA ALA A 9 42.36 43.62 -14.18
C ALA A 9 41.04 43.94 -13.37
N LEU A 10 40.86 44.41 -12.12
CA LEU A 10 41.60 44.97 -10.95
C LEU A 10 41.03 44.30 -9.65
N SER A 11 41.54 44.36 -8.40
CA SER A 11 42.03 45.43 -7.47
C SER A 11 40.92 46.30 -6.84
N ALA A 12 40.85 46.54 -5.51
CA ALA A 12 41.70 46.11 -4.38
C ALA A 12 40.96 46.22 -3.01
N GLY A 13 41.54 45.69 -1.91
CA GLY A 13 41.02 45.90 -0.55
C GLY A 13 41.70 45.02 0.52
N CYS A 14 42.31 45.63 1.55
CA CYS A 14 43.04 44.92 2.60
C CYS A 14 42.14 44.34 3.70
N SER A 15 42.49 43.17 4.26
CA SER A 15 42.87 43.03 5.69
C SER A 15 43.08 41.56 6.10
N SER A 16 43.92 41.34 7.11
CA SER A 16 44.21 40.04 7.71
C SER A 16 43.12 39.58 8.68
N GLY A 17 42.70 38.31 8.59
CA GLY A 17 41.81 37.69 9.57
C GLY A 17 42.07 36.19 9.69
N ILE A 18 42.66 35.75 10.80
CA ILE A 18 42.84 34.33 11.11
C ILE A 18 41.49 33.76 11.55
N PHE A 19 40.87 32.92 10.73
CA PHE A 19 39.75 32.09 11.15
C PHE A 19 40.20 30.64 11.29
N ALA A 20 40.23 30.18 12.55
CA ALA A 20 40.57 28.80 12.88
C ALA A 20 39.58 27.83 12.23
N HIS A 21 40.06 26.66 11.81
CA HIS A 21 39.18 25.53 11.56
C HIS A 21 38.46 25.17 12.87
N PRO A 22 37.12 25.06 12.89
CA PRO A 22 36.43 24.44 14.02
C PRO A 22 36.81 22.96 14.03
N ALA A 23 37.74 22.58 14.91
CA ALA A 23 38.07 21.19 15.15
C ALA A 23 36.82 20.48 15.69
N THR A 24 36.16 19.70 14.84
CA THR A 24 34.96 18.94 15.22
C THR A 24 35.34 17.84 16.20
N THR A 25 35.21 18.13 17.49
CA THR A 25 35.40 17.15 18.55
C THR A 25 34.41 16.01 18.39
N PRO A 26 34.84 14.74 18.55
CA PRO A 26 33.93 13.61 18.46
C PRO A 26 32.98 13.61 19.67
N VAL A 27 31.71 13.94 19.43
CA VAL A 27 30.66 13.92 20.47
C VAL A 27 30.16 12.49 20.68
N SER A 28 31.07 11.62 21.14
CA SER A 28 30.83 10.20 21.40
C SER A 28 31.47 9.79 22.73
N GLY A 29 30.85 10.26 23.84
CA GLY A 29 31.23 9.87 25.20
C GLY A 29 30.71 10.81 26.30
N LEU A 30 30.66 12.12 26.04
CA LEU A 30 30.29 13.12 27.05
C LEU A 30 28.81 13.08 27.48
N GLY A 31 27.87 12.77 26.58
CA GLY A 31 26.44 12.73 26.91
C GLY A 31 26.08 11.68 27.98
N ALA A 32 26.66 10.47 27.86
CA ALA A 32 26.46 9.37 28.81
C ALA A 32 27.19 9.55 30.16
N LEU A 33 28.03 10.59 30.28
CA LEU A 33 28.60 11.05 31.55
C LEU A 33 27.73 12.15 32.18
N ALA A 34 27.22 13.09 31.37
CA ALA A 34 26.36 14.18 31.84
C ALA A 34 25.07 13.66 32.52
N GLN A 35 24.37 12.69 31.93
CA GLN A 35 23.16 12.08 32.51
C GLN A 35 23.39 11.43 33.89
N ARG A 36 24.62 11.01 34.20
CA ARG A 36 24.95 10.39 35.52
C ARG A 36 25.05 11.40 36.65
N GLN A 37 25.23 12.69 36.36
CA GLN A 37 25.36 13.74 37.37
C GLN A 37 24.07 14.53 37.60
N SER A 38 23.12 14.53 36.64
CA SER A 38 21.87 15.29 36.75
C SER A 38 20.72 14.55 37.44
N GLY A 39 20.79 13.22 37.56
CA GLY A 39 19.66 12.40 38.02
C GLY A 39 18.46 12.37 37.06
N THR A 40 18.67 12.76 35.80
CA THR A 40 17.63 12.89 34.76
C THR A 40 18.05 12.20 33.46
N TYR A 41 17.07 11.71 32.70
CA TYR A 41 17.25 11.29 31.31
C TYR A 41 16.68 12.31 30.33
N SER A 42 17.00 12.12 29.05
CA SER A 42 16.46 12.87 27.92
C SER A 42 15.65 11.94 27.02
N ASN A 43 14.60 12.46 26.38
CA ASN A 43 13.93 11.78 25.27
C ASN A 43 14.53 12.25 23.92
N PRO A 44 14.61 11.37 22.89
CA PRO A 44 14.26 9.94 22.92
C PRO A 44 15.24 9.10 23.74
N ILE A 45 14.77 7.98 24.31
CA ILE A 45 15.62 7.08 25.12
C ILE A 45 16.54 6.22 24.25
N ILE A 46 16.15 5.96 23.00
CA ILE A 46 17.01 5.40 21.95
C ILE A 46 16.68 6.14 20.65
N TRP A 47 17.68 6.60 19.90
CA TRP A 47 17.45 7.24 18.60
C TRP A 47 17.72 6.27 17.43
N GLU A 48 17.05 5.12 17.45
CA GLU A 48 17.10 4.08 16.42
C GLU A 48 15.68 3.57 16.12
N ASP A 49 15.43 3.09 14.89
CA ASP A 49 14.13 2.60 14.40
C ASP A 49 13.65 1.33 15.13
N LEU A 50 13.05 1.53 16.30
CA LEU A 50 12.63 0.50 17.24
C LEU A 50 11.13 0.74 17.51
N ALA A 51 10.33 -0.04 16.79
CA ALA A 51 8.90 0.15 16.63
C ALA A 51 8.07 -0.92 17.34
N ASP A 52 6.78 -0.64 17.49
CA ASP A 52 5.74 -1.57 17.95
C ASP A 52 6.08 -2.27 19.27
N LEU A 53 6.65 -1.50 20.20
CA LEU A 53 7.33 -2.05 21.37
C LEU A 53 6.42 -2.85 22.30
N ASP A 54 6.95 -3.95 22.83
CA ASP A 54 6.42 -4.60 24.04
C ASP A 54 7.51 -4.55 25.11
N VAL A 55 7.21 -3.88 26.22
CA VAL A 55 8.16 -3.60 27.31
C VAL A 55 7.65 -4.18 28.63
N PHE A 56 8.52 -4.89 29.33
CA PHE A 56 8.18 -5.50 30.62
C PHE A 56 9.42 -5.67 31.50
N ARG A 57 9.21 -5.84 32.81
CA ARG A 57 10.28 -6.03 33.79
C ARG A 57 10.34 -7.48 34.26
N VAL A 58 11.54 -8.04 34.29
CA VAL A 58 11.85 -9.32 34.95
C VAL A 58 12.94 -9.05 35.98
N ASN A 59 12.57 -9.14 37.25
CA ASN A 59 13.43 -8.88 38.41
C ASN A 59 14.01 -7.44 38.38
N ASP A 60 15.34 -7.31 38.21
CA ASP A 60 16.13 -6.09 38.17
C ASP A 60 16.31 -5.51 36.75
N ALA A 61 15.84 -6.21 35.71
CA ALA A 61 16.05 -5.84 34.32
C ALA A 61 14.74 -5.62 33.56
N TRP A 62 14.76 -4.65 32.65
CA TRP A 62 13.71 -4.39 31.69
C TRP A 62 14.07 -5.00 30.34
N TYR A 63 13.06 -5.54 29.66
CA TYR A 63 13.16 -6.18 28.35
C TYR A 63 12.22 -5.48 27.39
N TYR A 64 12.66 -5.36 26.14
CA TYR A 64 12.00 -4.68 25.05
C TYR A 64 12.03 -5.60 23.83
N SER A 65 10.89 -5.81 23.17
CA SER A 65 10.82 -6.44 21.84
C SER A 65 10.33 -5.42 20.81
N ALA A 66 10.99 -5.34 19.65
CA ALA A 66 10.55 -4.52 18.51
C ALA A 66 9.90 -5.35 17.39
N SER A 67 9.31 -4.68 16.40
CA SER A 67 9.04 -5.24 15.07
C SER A 67 10.23 -5.08 14.11
N THR A 68 10.28 -5.87 13.04
CA THR A 68 11.36 -5.84 12.01
C THR A 68 10.89 -6.08 10.58
N MET A 69 9.60 -6.30 10.34
CA MET A 69 9.06 -6.69 9.03
C MET A 69 9.82 -7.90 8.45
N HIS A 70 10.67 -7.66 7.44
CA HIS A 70 11.37 -8.64 6.62
C HIS A 70 12.87 -8.72 6.92
N TYR A 71 13.36 -7.97 7.91
CA TYR A 71 14.73 -8.09 8.38
C TYR A 71 14.93 -9.37 9.22
N SER A 72 16.04 -10.07 8.97
CA SER A 72 16.32 -11.42 9.48
C SER A 72 17.72 -11.47 10.14
N PRO A 73 17.88 -11.94 11.40
CA PRO A 73 16.83 -12.45 12.26
C PRO A 73 15.85 -11.34 12.70
N GLY A 74 14.70 -11.72 13.22
CA GLY A 74 13.60 -10.79 13.50
C GLY A 74 13.17 -10.72 14.97
N ALA A 75 12.38 -9.69 15.29
CA ALA A 75 11.93 -9.35 16.64
C ALA A 75 13.10 -9.16 17.63
N PRO A 76 13.87 -8.06 17.51
CA PRO A 76 15.05 -7.79 18.30
C PRO A 76 14.70 -7.55 19.75
N ILE A 77 15.53 -8.10 20.62
CA ILE A 77 15.41 -8.07 22.06
C ILE A 77 16.47 -7.14 22.62
N LEU A 78 16.03 -6.07 23.27
CA LEU A 78 16.90 -5.17 24.02
C LEU A 78 16.69 -5.37 25.52
N ARG A 79 17.75 -5.15 26.29
CA ARG A 79 17.76 -5.16 27.75
C ARG A 79 18.20 -3.81 28.30
N SER A 80 17.63 -3.41 29.44
CA SER A 80 18.12 -2.29 30.26
C SER A 80 18.09 -2.67 31.75
N ARG A 81 18.91 -1.97 32.55
CA ARG A 81 18.90 -2.02 34.02
C ARG A 81 18.54 -0.68 34.66
N ASP A 82 18.11 0.30 33.87
CA ASP A 82 17.61 1.60 34.35
C ASP A 82 16.43 2.16 33.54
N LEU A 83 15.87 1.34 32.63
CA LEU A 83 14.79 1.65 31.68
C LEU A 83 15.16 2.72 30.62
N VAL A 84 16.39 3.27 30.64
CA VAL A 84 16.84 4.37 29.78
C VAL A 84 18.01 3.95 28.88
N ASN A 85 19.00 3.24 29.42
CA ASN A 85 20.20 2.81 28.71
C ASN A 85 20.06 1.35 28.26
N TRP A 86 19.96 1.11 26.95
CA TRP A 86 19.61 -0.19 26.36
C TRP A 86 20.75 -0.84 25.57
N GLU A 87 20.79 -2.17 25.57
CA GLU A 87 21.72 -3.02 24.82
C GLU A 87 20.94 -4.11 24.05
N TYR A 88 21.36 -4.44 22.82
CA TYR A 88 20.83 -5.57 22.06
C TYR A 88 21.38 -6.89 22.62
N ILE A 89 20.50 -7.86 22.97
CA ILE A 89 20.89 -9.13 23.62
C ILE A 89 20.44 -10.40 22.89
N GLY A 90 19.71 -10.28 21.78
CA GLY A 90 19.19 -11.41 21.04
C GLY A 90 18.04 -11.01 20.12
N HIS A 91 17.48 -11.98 19.37
CA HIS A 91 16.34 -11.81 18.48
C HIS A 91 15.40 -13.01 18.67
N SER A 92 14.09 -12.79 18.75
CA SER A 92 13.11 -13.86 19.07
C SER A 92 12.87 -14.82 17.91
N VAL A 93 13.15 -14.40 16.67
CA VAL A 93 12.93 -15.17 15.43
C VAL A 93 14.27 -15.33 14.69
N PRO A 94 15.01 -16.44 14.90
CA PRO A 94 16.34 -16.63 14.29
C PRO A 94 16.38 -16.69 12.76
N THR A 95 15.26 -17.00 12.10
CA THR A 95 15.11 -17.05 10.64
C THR A 95 13.62 -16.90 10.30
N LEU A 96 13.30 -16.15 9.24
CA LEU A 96 11.92 -15.90 8.80
C LEU A 96 11.42 -17.09 7.95
N ASP A 97 11.25 -18.26 8.57
CA ASP A 97 10.83 -19.50 7.92
C ASP A 97 9.31 -19.53 7.63
N TRP A 98 8.90 -18.67 6.69
CA TRP A 98 7.50 -18.45 6.29
C TRP A 98 7.31 -18.48 4.76
N GLY A 99 8.27 -19.08 4.04
CA GLY A 99 8.24 -19.29 2.58
C GLY A 99 9.29 -18.49 1.80
N THR A 100 9.58 -18.97 0.58
CA THR A 100 10.66 -18.53 -0.34
C THR A 100 10.81 -17.02 -0.54
N LYS A 101 9.70 -16.27 -0.51
CA LYS A 101 9.69 -14.80 -0.58
C LYS A 101 10.49 -14.12 0.52
N TYR A 102 10.58 -14.72 1.71
CA TYR A 102 11.39 -14.24 2.83
C TYR A 102 12.89 -14.52 2.65
N SER A 103 13.28 -15.24 1.61
CA SER A 103 14.69 -15.51 1.22
C SER A 103 15.08 -14.88 -0.12
N LEU A 104 14.23 -13.98 -0.68
CA LEU A 104 14.37 -13.38 -2.02
C LEU A 104 14.50 -14.39 -3.18
N GLU A 105 13.99 -15.61 -3.01
CA GLU A 105 14.14 -16.70 -3.97
C GLU A 105 13.14 -16.57 -5.13
N SER A 106 13.56 -17.04 -6.32
CA SER A 106 12.74 -17.03 -7.55
C SER A 106 12.12 -15.67 -7.91
N GLY A 107 12.82 -14.57 -7.63
CA GLY A 107 12.34 -13.20 -7.88
C GLY A 107 11.24 -12.71 -6.92
N GLN A 108 10.88 -13.51 -5.92
CA GLN A 108 9.90 -13.13 -4.91
C GLN A 108 10.49 -12.15 -3.89
N ARG A 109 9.59 -11.46 -3.16
CA ARG A 109 9.96 -10.46 -2.16
C ARG A 109 8.93 -10.36 -1.04
N ALA A 110 9.38 -9.97 0.15
CA ALA A 110 8.57 -9.80 1.35
C ALA A 110 8.71 -8.40 1.99
N TYR A 111 9.19 -7.40 1.24
CA TYR A 111 9.29 -6.01 1.73
C TYR A 111 7.99 -5.53 2.37
N VAL A 112 8.15 -4.88 3.54
CA VAL A 112 7.08 -4.35 4.43
C VAL A 112 6.10 -5.43 4.95
N LYS A 113 6.39 -6.71 4.73
CA LYS A 113 5.68 -7.87 5.33
C LYS A 113 6.56 -8.54 6.38
N GLY A 114 6.03 -9.55 7.07
CA GLY A 114 6.73 -10.29 8.12
C GLY A 114 6.28 -9.82 9.50
N ILE A 115 7.23 -9.48 10.37
CA ILE A 115 6.97 -9.11 11.76
C ILE A 115 6.47 -7.67 11.86
N TRP A 116 5.18 -7.50 12.12
CA TRP A 116 4.58 -6.24 12.60
C TRP A 116 4.41 -6.30 14.13
N ALA A 117 3.49 -5.51 14.70
CA ALA A 117 3.24 -5.46 16.12
C ALA A 117 2.99 -6.85 16.73
N SER A 118 3.95 -7.26 17.56
CA SER A 118 4.06 -8.58 18.18
C SER A 118 4.31 -8.41 19.68
N THR A 119 4.41 -9.51 20.42
CA THR A 119 4.54 -9.48 21.89
C THR A 119 5.55 -10.50 22.40
N MET A 120 6.19 -10.19 23.52
CA MET A 120 7.11 -11.07 24.22
C MET A 120 6.84 -11.01 25.73
N ARG A 121 6.82 -12.15 26.42
CA ARG A 121 6.75 -12.20 27.90
C ARG A 121 7.57 -13.37 28.45
N TYR A 122 7.98 -13.25 29.71
CA TYR A 122 8.64 -14.31 30.47
C TYR A 122 7.67 -15.01 31.42
N ARG A 123 7.57 -16.34 31.31
CA ARG A 123 6.77 -17.19 32.19
C ARG A 123 7.63 -17.73 33.34
N ARG A 124 7.33 -17.29 34.56
CA ARG A 124 8.12 -17.61 35.76
C ARG A 124 7.99 -19.06 36.21
N SER A 125 6.82 -19.68 36.05
CA SER A 125 6.56 -21.07 36.51
C SER A 125 7.42 -22.11 35.78
N SER A 126 7.67 -21.91 34.48
CA SER A 126 8.40 -22.83 33.60
C SER A 126 9.77 -22.29 33.15
N ASN A 127 10.20 -21.15 33.70
CA ASN A 127 11.38 -20.38 33.24
C ASN A 127 11.47 -20.25 31.70
N THR A 128 10.35 -19.97 31.04
CA THR A 128 10.24 -19.97 29.58
C THR A 128 9.93 -18.58 29.05
N TRP A 129 10.71 -18.11 28.09
CA TRP A 129 10.41 -16.91 27.30
C TRP A 129 9.50 -17.29 26.14
N TYR A 130 8.47 -16.49 25.89
CA TYR A 130 7.54 -16.64 24.77
C TYR A 130 7.56 -15.37 23.92
N TRP A 131 7.58 -15.53 22.61
CA TRP A 131 7.29 -14.50 21.63
C TRP A 131 6.14 -14.95 20.74
N ILE A 132 5.20 -14.06 20.45
CA ILE A 132 4.00 -14.32 19.66
C ILE A 132 3.78 -13.18 18.67
N GLY A 133 3.60 -13.51 17.38
CA GLY A 133 3.30 -12.53 16.34
C GLY A 133 2.53 -13.14 15.16
N CYS A 134 1.57 -12.39 14.62
CA CYS A 134 0.88 -12.75 13.38
C CYS A 134 1.66 -12.27 12.15
N ILE A 135 1.74 -13.11 11.12
CA ILE A 135 2.40 -12.82 9.85
C ILE A 135 1.37 -12.75 8.72
N GLU A 136 1.39 -11.65 7.96
CA GLU A 136 0.54 -11.39 6.78
C GLU A 136 -0.96 -11.66 6.98
N PHE A 137 -1.52 -11.22 8.11
CA PHE A 137 -2.93 -11.40 8.50
C PHE A 137 -3.42 -12.85 8.61
N GLY A 138 -2.52 -13.85 8.49
CA GLY A 138 -2.90 -15.26 8.31
C GLY A 138 -2.57 -16.15 9.51
N THR A 139 -1.29 -16.36 9.77
CA THR A 139 -0.80 -17.35 10.76
C THR A 139 -0.09 -16.65 11.90
N THR A 140 -0.43 -17.00 13.14
CA THR A 140 0.34 -16.61 14.32
C THR A 140 1.42 -17.64 14.60
N TYR A 141 2.65 -17.18 14.80
CA TYR A 141 3.79 -18.01 15.17
C TYR A 141 4.12 -17.80 16.64
N ILE A 142 4.42 -18.89 17.34
CA ILE A 142 4.86 -18.88 18.73
C ILE A 142 6.29 -19.41 18.77
N TYR A 143 7.21 -18.57 19.25
CA TYR A 143 8.60 -18.92 19.50
C TYR A 143 8.86 -18.98 21.01
N THR A 144 9.72 -19.89 21.46
CA THR A 144 10.14 -19.98 22.86
C THR A 144 11.65 -20.15 23.02
N ALA A 145 12.14 -19.76 24.21
CA ALA A 145 13.53 -19.91 24.64
C ALA A 145 13.66 -20.12 26.16
N PRO A 146 14.75 -20.74 26.64
CA PRO A 146 15.06 -20.82 28.07
C PRO A 146 15.61 -19.50 28.65
N ALA A 147 16.10 -18.60 27.80
CA ALA A 147 16.60 -17.28 28.17
C ALA A 147 16.24 -16.24 27.07
N ALA A 148 16.18 -14.95 27.42
CA ALA A 148 15.96 -13.88 26.45
C ALA A 148 17.04 -13.85 25.33
N THR A 149 18.27 -14.27 25.67
CA THR A 149 19.40 -14.45 24.74
C THR A 149 19.25 -15.66 23.82
N GLY A 150 18.16 -16.43 23.94
CA GLY A 150 17.96 -17.69 23.23
C GLY A 150 18.59 -18.92 23.93
N PRO A 151 18.75 -20.05 23.22
CA PRO A 151 18.35 -20.25 21.82
C PRO A 151 16.82 -20.18 21.66
N TRP A 152 16.36 -19.42 20.66
CA TRP A 152 14.95 -19.30 20.31
C TRP A 152 14.56 -20.34 19.27
N SER A 153 13.35 -20.90 19.37
CA SER A 153 12.85 -21.92 18.44
C SER A 153 11.33 -21.81 18.25
N ARG A 154 10.83 -22.17 17.06
CA ARG A 154 9.39 -22.16 16.75
C ARG A 154 8.70 -23.32 17.48
N ALA A 155 7.91 -23.00 18.50
CA ALA A 155 7.22 -23.97 19.33
C ALA A 155 5.81 -24.33 18.82
N ALA A 156 5.10 -23.39 18.18
CA ALA A 156 3.77 -23.63 17.61
C ALA A 156 3.40 -22.65 16.49
N THR A 157 2.31 -22.99 15.78
CA THR A 157 1.66 -22.16 14.75
C THR A 157 0.14 -22.23 14.91
N LEU A 158 -0.55 -21.10 14.86
CA LEU A 158 -2.00 -21.01 15.00
C LEU A 158 -2.62 -20.44 13.71
N ASN A 159 -3.70 -21.08 13.24
CA ASN A 159 -4.49 -20.64 12.07
C ASN A 159 -5.41 -19.43 12.38
N THR A 160 -5.17 -18.74 13.49
CA THR A 160 -5.84 -17.50 13.87
C THR A 160 -4.77 -16.42 13.93
N CYS A 161 -4.99 -15.31 13.24
CA CYS A 161 -4.13 -14.15 13.33
C CYS A 161 -4.42 -13.36 14.62
N PHE A 162 -3.48 -13.38 15.56
CA PHE A 162 -3.41 -12.38 16.62
C PHE A 162 -2.69 -11.15 16.05
N TYR A 163 -3.42 -10.41 15.21
CA TYR A 163 -2.98 -9.10 14.72
C TYR A 163 -2.81 -8.17 15.93
N ASP A 164 -1.69 -7.48 15.99
CA ASP A 164 -1.30 -6.60 17.10
C ASP A 164 -1.41 -7.26 18.48
N ALA A 165 -0.85 -8.47 18.57
CA ALA A 165 -0.88 -9.29 19.78
C ALA A 165 -0.22 -8.61 20.98
N GLY A 166 -0.85 -8.73 22.15
CA GLY A 166 -0.32 -8.38 23.47
C GLY A 166 -0.53 -9.52 24.46
N LEU A 167 0.54 -10.27 24.75
CA LEU A 167 0.55 -11.42 25.66
C LEU A 167 0.59 -10.93 27.11
N PHE A 168 -0.27 -11.52 27.93
CA PHE A 168 -0.31 -11.37 29.36
C PHE A 168 -0.25 -12.76 29.99
N ILE A 169 0.52 -12.88 31.08
CA ILE A 169 0.62 -14.10 31.88
C ILE A 169 0.15 -13.69 33.28
N ASP A 170 -0.93 -14.32 33.72
CA ASP A 170 -1.66 -13.94 34.93
C ASP A 170 -0.98 -14.44 36.21
N ASP A 171 -1.42 -13.96 37.37
CA ASP A 171 -0.93 -14.37 38.69
C ASP A 171 -1.22 -15.86 38.98
N ASP A 172 -2.22 -16.44 38.31
CA ASP A 172 -2.54 -17.88 38.33
C ASP A 172 -1.82 -18.70 37.23
N ASP A 173 -0.88 -18.06 36.52
CA ASP A 173 -0.10 -18.59 35.40
C ASP A 173 -0.91 -18.92 34.13
N THR A 174 -2.18 -18.50 34.05
CA THR A 174 -2.96 -18.52 32.80
C THR A 174 -2.40 -17.53 31.79
N MET A 175 -2.26 -17.95 30.53
CA MET A 175 -1.78 -17.10 29.44
C MET A 175 -2.95 -16.56 28.61
N TYR A 176 -2.98 -15.24 28.42
CA TYR A 176 -3.98 -14.51 27.62
C TYR A 176 -3.29 -13.67 26.54
N VAL A 177 -3.90 -13.54 25.37
CA VAL A 177 -3.45 -12.62 24.31
C VAL A 177 -4.59 -11.67 23.97
N ALA A 178 -4.41 -10.37 24.19
CA ALA A 178 -5.25 -9.33 23.61
C ALA A 178 -4.82 -9.08 22.16
N TYR A 179 -5.75 -8.93 21.22
CA TYR A 179 -5.45 -8.74 19.80
C TYR A 179 -6.61 -8.12 19.02
N GLY A 180 -6.32 -7.67 17.80
CA GLY A 180 -7.30 -7.18 16.83
C GLY A 180 -7.19 -5.69 16.53
N ASN A 181 -7.90 -5.28 15.49
CA ASN A 181 -8.06 -3.89 15.05
C ASN A 181 -9.56 -3.57 15.04
N THR A 182 -9.96 -2.45 15.66
CA THR A 182 -11.32 -1.91 15.78
C THR A 182 -12.29 -2.80 16.59
N GLN A 183 -12.35 -4.10 16.31
CA GLN A 183 -12.92 -5.14 17.17
C GLN A 183 -11.78 -5.78 17.95
N LEU A 184 -11.80 -5.64 19.27
CA LEU A 184 -10.74 -6.16 20.15
C LEU A 184 -11.19 -7.48 20.78
N TYR A 185 -10.27 -8.43 20.79
CA TYR A 185 -10.46 -9.79 21.29
C TYR A 185 -9.46 -10.10 22.40
N VAL A 186 -9.85 -11.01 23.28
CA VAL A 186 -8.92 -11.74 24.15
C VAL A 186 -9.02 -13.22 23.83
N ALA A 187 -7.89 -13.88 23.65
CA ALA A 187 -7.77 -15.32 23.62
C ALA A 187 -7.12 -15.83 24.91
N GLN A 188 -7.68 -16.87 25.51
CA GLN A 188 -6.98 -17.69 26.52
C GLN A 188 -6.27 -18.82 25.80
N LEU A 189 -4.98 -18.99 26.08
CA LEU A 189 -4.19 -20.08 25.52
C LEU A 189 -4.38 -21.38 26.32
N THR A 190 -3.97 -22.51 25.74
CA THR A 190 -3.84 -23.77 26.47
C THR A 190 -2.77 -23.66 27.57
N PRO A 191 -2.78 -24.52 28.61
CA PRO A 191 -1.86 -24.40 29.75
C PRO A 191 -0.35 -24.42 29.40
N ASN A 192 0.04 -24.93 28.23
CA ASN A 192 1.41 -24.89 27.71
C ASN A 192 1.73 -23.67 26.83
N GLY A 193 0.77 -22.76 26.60
CA GLY A 193 0.93 -21.58 25.75
C GLY A 193 0.98 -21.84 24.24
N LEU A 194 0.70 -23.08 23.77
CA LEU A 194 0.93 -23.49 22.37
C LEU A 194 -0.35 -23.65 21.52
N GLY A 195 -1.53 -23.39 22.09
CA GLY A 195 -2.83 -23.53 21.42
C GLY A 195 -3.85 -22.54 21.98
N ILE A 196 -5.03 -22.44 21.37
CA ILE A 196 -6.14 -21.59 21.84
C ILE A 196 -7.14 -22.46 22.62
N ALA A 197 -7.43 -22.09 23.87
CA ALA A 197 -8.45 -22.72 24.69
C ALA A 197 -9.82 -22.03 24.55
N ARG A 198 -9.83 -20.69 24.43
CA ARG A 198 -11.02 -19.85 24.24
C ARG A 198 -10.62 -18.55 23.54
N THR A 199 -11.52 -17.96 22.76
CA THR A 199 -11.44 -16.55 22.36
C THR A 199 -12.80 -15.87 22.55
N GLN A 200 -12.80 -14.57 22.79
CA GLN A 200 -13.99 -13.75 22.93
C GLN A 200 -13.70 -12.32 22.48
N GLN A 201 -14.64 -11.70 21.76
CA GLN A 201 -14.63 -10.25 21.55
C GLN A 201 -14.94 -9.55 22.87
N ILE A 202 -14.10 -8.60 23.26
CA ILE A 202 -14.20 -7.87 24.53
C ILE A 202 -14.64 -6.41 24.35
N TYR A 203 -14.42 -5.85 23.16
CA TYR A 203 -14.70 -4.45 22.86
C TYR A 203 -14.96 -4.24 21.37
N SER A 204 -15.77 -3.24 21.05
CA SER A 204 -16.00 -2.72 19.70
C SER A 204 -15.78 -1.22 19.75
N THR A 205 -14.86 -0.72 18.94
CA THR A 205 -14.48 0.69 19.00
C THR A 205 -15.61 1.59 18.49
N PRO A 206 -16.03 2.62 19.26
CA PRO A 206 -16.99 3.61 18.81
C PRO A 206 -16.50 4.35 17.56
N SER A 207 -17.41 4.63 16.61
CA SER A 207 -17.07 5.30 15.35
C SER A 207 -16.51 6.72 15.52
N ASN A 208 -16.76 7.37 16.67
CA ASN A 208 -16.17 8.67 17.03
C ASN A 208 -14.74 8.57 17.61
N ILE A 209 -14.22 7.36 17.82
CA ILE A 209 -12.80 7.10 18.10
C ILE A 209 -12.10 6.64 16.81
N GLY A 210 -12.73 5.75 16.03
CA GLY A 210 -12.21 5.25 14.76
C GLY A 210 -11.54 3.88 14.93
N THR A 211 -10.33 3.71 14.41
CA THR A 211 -9.50 2.51 14.61
C THR A 211 -8.92 2.48 16.02
N LEU A 212 -8.84 1.29 16.63
CA LEU A 212 -7.94 1.01 17.75
C LEU A 212 -7.19 -0.30 17.50
N GLU A 213 -5.87 -0.31 17.68
CA GLU A 213 -4.99 -1.47 17.50
C GLU A 213 -3.76 -1.39 18.44
N GLY A 214 -2.67 -2.12 18.19
CA GLY A 214 -1.45 -2.09 19.01
C GLY A 214 -1.57 -2.69 20.42
N SER A 215 -2.37 -3.76 20.60
CA SER A 215 -2.79 -4.22 21.94
C SER A 215 -1.62 -4.62 22.86
N ARG A 216 -1.63 -4.14 24.11
CA ARG A 216 -0.77 -4.66 25.20
C ARG A 216 -1.59 -4.91 26.47
N MET A 217 -1.51 -6.11 27.04
CA MET A 217 -2.33 -6.52 28.18
C MET A 217 -1.55 -6.63 29.50
N TYR A 218 -2.22 -6.24 30.59
CA TYR A 218 -1.68 -6.14 31.95
C TYR A 218 -2.75 -6.44 33.01
N LYS A 219 -2.30 -6.62 34.25
CA LYS A 219 -3.14 -6.65 35.45
C LYS A 219 -2.49 -5.81 36.55
N ARG A 220 -3.31 -5.09 37.33
CA ARG A 220 -2.87 -4.29 38.48
C ARG A 220 -4.01 -4.18 39.49
N ASN A 221 -3.72 -4.46 40.77
CA ASN A 221 -4.68 -4.40 41.87
C ASN A 221 -6.00 -5.17 41.60
N GLY A 222 -5.90 -6.37 41.02
CA GLY A 222 -7.06 -7.21 40.67
C GLY A 222 -7.93 -6.69 39.52
N GLN A 223 -7.49 -5.68 38.78
CA GLN A 223 -8.13 -5.20 37.55
C GLN A 223 -7.25 -5.49 36.33
N TYR A 224 -7.87 -5.70 35.18
CA TYR A 224 -7.22 -6.03 33.91
C TYR A 224 -7.24 -4.82 32.99
N TYR A 225 -6.11 -4.55 32.35
CA TYR A 225 -5.91 -3.38 31.51
C TYR A 225 -5.41 -3.79 30.12
N ILE A 226 -5.86 -3.09 29.10
CA ILE A 226 -5.32 -3.22 27.74
C ILE A 226 -5.03 -1.81 27.22
N LEU A 227 -3.77 -1.56 26.83
CA LEU A 227 -3.38 -0.39 26.04
C LEU A 227 -3.68 -0.68 24.56
N VAL A 228 -4.17 0.33 23.86
CA VAL A 228 -4.35 0.34 22.40
C VAL A 228 -4.16 1.76 21.86
N THR A 229 -3.50 1.86 20.71
CA THR A 229 -3.36 3.12 20.00
C THR A 229 -4.56 3.40 19.10
N ARG A 230 -4.89 4.68 18.91
CA ARG A 230 -5.50 5.15 17.65
C ARG A 230 -4.36 5.69 16.78
N PRO A 231 -4.02 5.01 15.68
CA PRO A 231 -2.96 5.44 14.77
C PRO A 231 -3.21 6.86 14.24
N ALA A 232 -2.24 7.76 14.17
CA ALA A 232 -0.89 7.75 14.77
C ALA A 232 -0.77 8.89 15.81
N ASN A 233 -1.81 9.08 16.64
CA ASN A 233 -1.92 10.28 17.47
C ASN A 233 -2.59 10.15 18.85
N ALA A 234 -3.05 8.97 19.26
CA ALA A 234 -3.59 8.79 20.60
C ALA A 234 -3.35 7.40 21.18
N GLU A 235 -3.38 7.32 22.50
CA GLU A 235 -3.32 6.10 23.28
C GLU A 235 -4.54 6.03 24.21
N TYR A 236 -5.19 4.88 24.24
CA TYR A 236 -6.35 4.59 25.06
C TYR A 236 -6.06 3.40 25.97
N VAL A 237 -6.64 3.46 27.17
CA VAL A 237 -6.56 2.37 28.15
C VAL A 237 -7.95 1.84 28.38
N LEU A 238 -8.13 0.55 28.09
CA LEU A 238 -9.29 -0.23 28.48
C LEU A 238 -9.05 -0.83 29.87
N LYS A 239 -10.10 -0.91 30.71
CA LYS A 239 -10.08 -1.51 32.05
C LYS A 239 -11.32 -2.37 32.33
N ALA A 240 -11.13 -3.59 32.84
CA ALA A 240 -12.19 -4.51 33.28
C ALA A 240 -11.83 -5.27 34.57
N SER A 241 -12.82 -5.93 35.17
CA SER A 241 -12.67 -6.78 36.37
C SER A 241 -12.32 -8.25 36.08
N SER A 242 -12.32 -8.67 34.82
CA SER A 242 -11.85 -10.00 34.38
C SER A 242 -11.30 -9.96 32.94
N PRO A 243 -10.47 -10.93 32.49
CA PRO A 243 -9.90 -10.96 31.14
C PRO A 243 -10.92 -10.98 30.00
N PHE A 244 -12.15 -11.40 30.29
CA PHE A 244 -13.28 -11.51 29.36
C PHE A 244 -14.46 -10.59 29.73
N GLY A 245 -14.25 -9.65 30.66
CA GLY A 245 -15.28 -8.77 31.18
C GLY A 245 -15.64 -7.62 30.23
N SER A 246 -16.64 -6.83 30.60
CA SER A 246 -16.97 -5.58 29.90
C SER A 246 -15.91 -4.52 30.18
N TYR A 247 -15.16 -4.13 29.15
CA TYR A 247 -14.12 -3.12 29.29
C TYR A 247 -14.67 -1.68 29.19
N THR A 248 -14.28 -0.86 30.16
CA THR A 248 -14.43 0.61 30.16
C THR A 248 -13.19 1.25 29.54
N ILE A 249 -13.31 2.40 28.84
CA ILE A 249 -12.19 3.03 28.12
C ILE A 249 -11.90 4.45 28.64
N LYS A 250 -10.64 4.86 28.63
CA LYS A 250 -10.18 6.24 28.92
C LYS A 250 -9.00 6.61 28.02
N VAL A 251 -8.85 7.89 27.69
CA VAL A 251 -7.66 8.43 26.99
C VAL A 251 -6.48 8.48 27.97
N LEU A 252 -5.30 8.01 27.53
CA LEU A 252 -4.01 8.23 28.20
C LEU A 252 -3.20 9.35 27.52
N ALA A 253 -3.22 9.39 26.18
CA ALA A 253 -2.62 10.44 25.36
C ALA A 253 -3.50 10.73 24.14
N ASN A 254 -3.57 11.98 23.68
CA ASN A 254 -4.30 12.36 22.46
C ASN A 254 -3.75 13.70 21.91
N ASN A 255 -3.10 13.65 20.75
CA ASN A 255 -2.34 14.76 20.15
C ASN A 255 -1.33 15.42 21.12
N VAL A 256 -0.69 14.63 21.99
CA VAL A 256 0.35 15.12 22.92
C VAL A 256 1.57 15.56 22.12
N PRO A 257 2.02 16.82 22.17
CA PRO A 257 3.18 17.27 21.40
C PRO A 257 4.45 16.47 21.77
N PRO A 258 5.25 16.04 20.78
CA PRO A 258 6.42 15.19 21.00
C PRO A 258 7.57 15.89 21.70
N ALA A 259 8.45 15.09 22.29
CA ALA A 259 9.74 15.54 22.79
C ALA A 259 10.72 15.81 21.64
N THR A 260 10.72 14.98 20.59
CA THR A 260 11.60 15.16 19.42
C THR A 260 11.01 16.19 18.46
N THR A 261 11.75 17.28 18.23
CA THR A 261 11.30 18.38 17.36
C THR A 261 11.05 17.88 15.92
N GLY A 262 9.79 17.97 15.49
CA GLY A 262 9.36 17.64 14.12
C GLY A 262 8.94 16.19 13.88
N ALA A 263 8.93 15.34 14.90
CA ALA A 263 8.37 13.99 14.83
C ALA A 263 6.82 14.01 14.89
N GLY A 264 6.20 12.85 14.63
CA GLY A 264 4.79 12.60 14.96
C GLY A 264 4.54 12.51 16.47
N TYR A 265 3.27 12.30 16.85
CA TYR A 265 2.86 12.26 18.25
C TYR A 265 3.30 10.94 18.95
N PRO A 266 3.62 10.95 20.25
CA PRO A 266 3.86 9.73 21.02
C PRO A 266 2.61 8.86 21.12
N HIS A 267 2.68 7.62 20.64
CA HIS A 267 1.57 6.65 20.68
C HIS A 267 2.08 5.21 20.73
N GLN A 268 1.17 4.26 21.00
CA GLN A 268 1.42 2.81 21.07
C GLN A 268 2.49 2.46 22.12
N GLY A 269 2.88 1.18 22.18
CA GLY A 269 3.84 0.70 23.16
C GLY A 269 3.19 0.33 24.49
N GLY A 270 3.86 0.57 25.61
CA GLY A 270 3.53 -0.14 26.84
C GLY A 270 3.78 0.58 28.16
N LEU A 271 3.00 0.16 29.16
CA LEU A 271 3.18 0.52 30.56
C LEU A 271 4.14 -0.46 31.23
N VAL A 272 5.10 0.07 32.00
CA VAL A 272 6.01 -0.76 32.78
C VAL A 272 6.29 -0.14 34.15
N ASP A 273 6.58 -0.99 35.12
CA ASP A 273 6.83 -0.61 36.50
C ASP A 273 8.33 -0.58 36.84
N THR A 274 8.65 0.01 37.98
CA THR A 274 9.97 -0.02 38.62
C THR A 274 9.95 -0.87 39.90
N PRO A 275 11.11 -1.32 40.41
CA PRO A 275 11.19 -2.03 41.70
C PRO A 275 10.63 -1.26 42.90
N ASP A 276 10.57 0.08 42.84
CA ASP A 276 9.96 0.94 43.87
C ASP A 276 8.49 1.31 43.59
N GLY A 277 7.85 0.66 42.61
CA GLY A 277 6.40 0.76 42.36
C GLY A 277 5.95 1.98 41.55
N LYS A 278 6.86 2.82 41.06
CA LYS A 278 6.54 3.85 40.06
C LYS A 278 6.18 3.18 38.74
N TRP A 279 5.45 3.90 37.89
CA TRP A 279 5.06 3.45 36.55
C TRP A 279 5.53 4.44 35.51
N TYR A 280 5.82 3.92 34.32
CA TYR A 280 6.22 4.68 33.14
C TYR A 280 5.45 4.17 31.92
N TYR A 281 5.20 5.07 30.96
CA TYR A 281 4.71 4.75 29.64
C TYR A 281 5.88 4.91 28.67
N ALA A 282 6.23 3.82 27.98
CA ALA A 282 7.13 3.83 26.85
C ALA A 282 6.28 3.82 25.56
N ALA A 283 6.35 4.90 24.80
CA ALA A 283 5.72 5.03 23.48
C ALA A 283 6.79 5.13 22.40
N PHE A 284 6.40 5.30 21.14
CA PHE A 284 7.32 5.79 20.10
C PHE A 284 6.79 7.05 19.40
N GLU A 285 7.72 7.80 18.81
CA GLU A 285 7.46 8.97 17.96
C GLU A 285 7.85 8.67 16.50
N ASP A 286 7.02 9.07 15.52
CA ASP A 286 7.34 8.96 14.09
C ASP A 286 8.41 9.99 13.68
N ALA A 287 9.67 9.62 13.80
CA ALA A 287 10.83 10.47 13.58
C ALA A 287 11.41 10.35 12.16
N TYR A 288 10.56 10.15 11.14
CA TYR A 288 11.00 9.96 9.75
C TYR A 288 11.82 11.15 9.22
N PRO A 289 12.96 10.90 8.54
CA PRO A 289 13.36 9.62 7.93
C PRO A 289 14.12 8.64 8.85
N GLY A 290 14.32 8.96 10.14
CA GLY A 290 15.07 8.11 11.08
C GLY A 290 14.38 6.81 11.48
N GLY A 291 13.05 6.74 11.37
CA GLY A 291 12.23 5.61 11.81
C GLY A 291 11.27 5.98 12.94
N ARG A 292 10.73 4.98 13.63
CA ARG A 292 9.92 5.13 14.85
C ARG A 292 10.82 4.96 16.07
N ILE A 293 10.89 5.97 16.94
CA ILE A 293 11.91 6.02 18.01
C ILE A 293 11.27 6.03 19.41
N PRO A 294 11.76 5.24 20.38
CA PRO A 294 11.14 5.12 21.69
C PRO A 294 11.34 6.36 22.57
N VAL A 295 10.25 6.76 23.24
CA VAL A 295 10.19 7.83 24.24
C VAL A 295 9.55 7.33 25.53
N LEU A 296 9.97 7.87 26.67
CA LEU A 296 9.56 7.45 28.01
C LEU A 296 9.00 8.64 28.80
N ALA A 297 7.93 8.43 29.57
CA ALA A 297 7.37 9.42 30.49
C ALA A 297 6.79 8.77 31.76
N PRO A 298 6.83 9.43 32.93
CA PRO A 298 6.26 8.91 34.16
C PRO A 298 4.72 8.84 34.11
N VAL A 299 4.16 7.82 34.77
CA VAL A 299 2.72 7.58 34.89
C VAL A 299 2.31 7.57 36.36
N THR A 300 1.28 8.34 36.68
CA THR A 300 0.57 8.29 37.96
C THR A 300 -0.72 7.47 37.79
N TRP A 301 -1.36 7.09 38.90
CA TRP A 301 -2.62 6.34 38.89
C TRP A 301 -3.70 7.13 39.62
N GLY A 302 -4.83 7.36 38.95
CA GLY A 302 -5.98 8.06 39.51
C GLY A 302 -6.74 7.22 40.55
N SER A 303 -7.58 7.88 41.35
CA SER A 303 -8.52 7.22 42.27
C SER A 303 -9.60 6.39 41.54
N ASP A 304 -9.84 6.67 40.26
CA ASP A 304 -10.64 5.85 39.35
C ASP A 304 -9.91 4.59 38.85
N GLY A 305 -8.67 4.38 39.27
CA GLY A 305 -7.83 3.25 38.89
C GLY A 305 -7.28 3.31 37.46
N PHE A 306 -7.45 4.41 36.72
CA PHE A 306 -6.80 4.55 35.41
C PHE A 306 -5.42 5.21 35.54
N PRO A 307 -4.47 4.91 34.63
CA PRO A 307 -3.20 5.63 34.54
C PRO A 307 -3.42 7.05 34.01
N ALA A 308 -2.53 7.97 34.38
CA ALA A 308 -2.47 9.33 33.88
C ALA A 308 -1.01 9.72 33.56
N LEU A 309 -0.81 10.31 32.39
CA LEU A 309 0.51 10.62 31.85
C LEU A 309 1.07 11.94 32.43
N THR A 310 2.31 11.93 32.90
CA THR A 310 2.95 13.12 33.51
C THR A 310 3.58 14.00 32.43
N LEU A 311 2.83 14.98 31.92
CA LEU A 311 3.30 15.89 30.87
C LEU A 311 4.09 17.08 31.43
N SER A 312 5.01 17.62 30.63
CA SER A 312 5.77 18.84 30.92
C SER A 312 5.24 19.99 30.07
N GLY A 313 4.55 20.95 30.69
CA GLY A 313 3.96 22.10 29.99
C GLY A 313 2.88 21.71 28.96
N GLY A 314 2.23 20.55 29.13
CA GLY A 314 1.26 20.00 28.18
C GLY A 314 1.86 19.19 27.02
N ALA A 315 3.19 19.09 26.94
CA ALA A 315 3.91 18.26 25.96
C ALA A 315 4.57 17.04 26.63
N TRP A 316 5.03 16.09 25.83
CA TRP A 316 5.93 15.04 26.31
C TRP A 316 7.26 15.66 26.77
N GLY A 317 7.72 15.31 27.97
CA GLY A 317 8.91 15.92 28.56
C GLY A 317 10.17 15.58 27.77
N LYS A 318 10.91 16.62 27.35
CA LYS A 318 12.24 16.45 26.75
C LYS A 318 13.25 15.84 27.72
N THR A 319 13.03 16.04 29.02
CA THR A 319 13.75 15.40 30.11
C THR A 319 12.79 15.03 31.25
N TYR A 320 13.16 14.00 32.02
CA TYR A 320 12.46 13.57 33.23
C TYR A 320 13.47 13.01 34.26
N PRO A 321 13.12 12.88 35.55
CA PRO A 321 13.93 12.14 36.52
C PRO A 321 14.17 10.69 36.10
N MET A 322 15.39 10.19 36.34
CA MET A 322 15.76 8.79 36.11
C MET A 322 14.79 7.82 36.81
N PRO A 323 14.33 6.74 36.16
CA PRO A 323 13.44 5.74 36.78
C PRO A 323 14.08 5.07 38.01
N VAL A 324 15.34 4.66 37.87
CA VAL A 324 16.23 4.18 38.94
C VAL A 324 17.65 4.68 38.68
N SER A 325 18.61 4.44 39.58
CA SER A 325 20.02 4.83 39.41
C SER A 325 20.61 4.33 38.08
N ALA A 326 21.25 5.22 37.32
CA ALA A 326 21.78 4.92 35.98
C ALA A 326 22.87 3.84 36.00
N VAL A 327 22.80 2.90 35.07
CA VAL A 327 23.71 1.75 34.96
C VAL A 327 24.67 1.90 33.77
N LYS A 328 25.86 1.28 33.82
CA LYS A 328 26.78 1.26 32.69
C LYS A 328 26.41 0.17 31.69
N THR A 329 25.60 0.55 30.70
CA THR A 329 25.33 -0.22 29.48
C THR A 329 26.44 0.03 28.42
N PRO A 330 26.76 -0.93 27.52
CA PRO A 330 27.60 -0.68 26.36
C PRO A 330 27.00 0.38 25.40
N PRO A 331 27.82 1.12 24.62
CA PRO A 331 27.31 2.05 23.61
C PRO A 331 26.76 1.31 22.39
N LEU A 332 25.68 1.82 21.81
CA LEU A 332 25.08 1.30 20.56
C LEU A 332 25.93 1.62 19.31
N THR A 333 26.78 2.64 19.41
CA THR A 333 27.71 3.09 18.37
C THR A 333 29.16 2.77 18.75
N GLY A 334 29.96 2.39 17.74
CA GLY A 334 31.35 1.97 17.91
C GLY A 334 31.85 1.23 16.68
N THR A 335 33.12 0.82 16.70
CA THR A 335 33.70 -0.06 15.69
C THR A 335 33.29 -1.51 15.97
N ASP A 336 32.78 -2.19 14.94
CA ASP A 336 32.64 -3.65 14.95
C ASP A 336 33.67 -4.23 13.96
N SER A 337 34.60 -5.04 14.47
CA SER A 337 35.62 -5.75 13.69
C SER A 337 35.17 -7.14 13.25
N PHE A 338 33.91 -7.53 13.55
CA PHE A 338 33.33 -8.86 13.37
C PHE A 338 34.17 -9.95 14.07
N GLU A 339 34.49 -9.72 15.34
CA GLU A 339 35.27 -10.63 16.18
C GLU A 339 34.56 -11.96 16.44
N GLY A 340 35.32 -13.03 16.59
CA GLY A 340 34.78 -14.38 16.75
C GLY A 340 34.19 -14.91 15.43
N SER A 341 33.04 -15.59 15.53
CA SER A 341 32.45 -16.39 14.44
C SER A 341 30.95 -16.10 14.19
N ALA A 342 30.40 -15.02 14.74
CA ALA A 342 29.00 -14.65 14.61
C ALA A 342 28.82 -13.12 14.53
N LEU A 343 27.71 -12.65 13.96
CA LEU A 343 27.35 -11.24 13.96
C LEU A 343 26.81 -10.82 15.33
N GLY A 344 27.15 -9.61 15.78
CA GLY A 344 26.54 -9.02 16.98
C GLY A 344 25.06 -8.69 16.79
N HIS A 345 24.29 -8.66 17.89
CA HIS A 345 22.82 -8.53 17.90
C HIS A 345 22.24 -7.18 17.40
N ALA A 346 23.05 -6.29 16.82
CA ALA A 346 22.59 -5.06 16.17
C ALA A 346 22.59 -5.17 14.63
N TRP A 347 22.97 -6.33 14.08
CA TRP A 347 23.02 -6.62 12.65
C TRP A 347 21.86 -7.49 12.21
N GLU A 348 21.16 -7.03 11.18
CA GLU A 348 20.04 -7.74 10.56
C GLU A 348 20.28 -7.81 9.04
N TRP A 349 19.93 -8.93 8.40
CA TRP A 349 19.95 -9.05 6.94
C TRP A 349 18.65 -8.52 6.37
N ASN A 350 18.71 -7.81 5.24
CA ASN A 350 17.54 -7.63 4.39
C ASN A 350 17.12 -8.99 3.82
N HIS A 351 15.99 -9.54 4.31
CA HIS A 351 15.54 -10.91 4.07
C HIS A 351 16.51 -11.98 4.60
N ASN A 352 16.09 -13.25 4.61
CA ASN A 352 16.94 -14.37 5.06
C ASN A 352 18.21 -14.48 4.18
N PRO A 353 19.41 -14.58 4.79
CA PRO A 353 20.64 -14.76 4.02
C PRO A 353 20.71 -16.13 3.34
N ASP A 354 21.53 -16.24 2.31
CA ASP A 354 22.19 -17.50 1.95
C ASP A 354 23.39 -17.69 2.89
N THR A 355 23.26 -18.63 3.83
CA THR A 355 24.28 -18.96 4.84
C THR A 355 25.52 -19.64 4.24
N SER A 356 25.46 -20.12 2.99
CA SER A 356 26.65 -20.60 2.26
C SER A 356 27.51 -19.47 1.69
N LYS A 357 27.00 -18.22 1.72
CA LYS A 357 27.62 -17.07 1.04
C LYS A 357 28.19 -16.01 1.98
N PHE A 358 28.06 -16.15 3.30
CA PHE A 358 28.80 -15.30 4.24
C PHE A 358 29.61 -16.13 5.24
N ARG A 359 30.63 -15.51 5.83
CA ARG A 359 31.37 -16.05 6.98
C ARG A 359 31.86 -14.92 7.87
N VAL A 360 31.63 -15.04 9.17
CA VAL A 360 32.32 -14.24 10.20
C VAL A 360 33.50 -15.05 10.74
N ASN A 361 34.68 -14.44 10.81
CA ASN A 361 35.90 -15.03 11.35
C ASN A 361 36.95 -13.93 11.63
N ASN A 362 36.77 -13.17 12.71
CA ASN A 362 37.58 -11.96 12.99
C ASN A 362 37.62 -11.00 11.77
N GLY A 363 36.43 -10.69 11.26
CA GLY A 363 36.20 -10.06 9.96
C GLY A 363 35.03 -10.73 9.23
N LEU A 364 34.33 -9.96 8.38
CA LEU A 364 33.19 -10.44 7.58
C LEU A 364 33.60 -10.69 6.13
N THR A 365 33.36 -11.90 5.64
CA THR A 365 33.43 -12.25 4.22
C THR A 365 32.03 -12.34 3.65
N LEU A 366 31.76 -11.61 2.57
CA LEU A 366 30.56 -11.74 1.73
C LEU A 366 30.97 -12.25 0.35
N ASN A 367 30.38 -13.38 -0.07
CA ASN A 367 30.42 -13.88 -1.44
C ASN A 367 29.13 -13.46 -2.15
N THR A 368 29.16 -13.29 -3.47
CA THR A 368 27.97 -12.91 -4.23
C THR A 368 26.90 -14.02 -4.18
N ALA A 369 25.76 -13.68 -3.57
CA ALA A 369 24.64 -14.61 -3.31
C ALA A 369 23.50 -14.52 -4.35
N THR A 370 23.57 -13.58 -5.29
CA THR A 370 22.55 -13.40 -6.34
C THR A 370 23.16 -12.74 -7.57
N VAL A 371 22.83 -13.24 -8.76
CA VAL A 371 23.17 -12.59 -10.04
C VAL A 371 22.01 -11.64 -10.37
N THR A 372 22.19 -10.34 -10.12
CA THR A 372 21.15 -9.32 -10.31
C THR A 372 21.75 -7.94 -10.59
N ILE A 373 20.98 -7.07 -11.25
CA ILE A 373 21.27 -5.62 -11.31
C ILE A 373 20.41 -4.80 -10.34
N ASP A 374 19.38 -5.42 -9.73
CA ASP A 374 18.50 -4.84 -8.73
C ASP A 374 19.04 -5.12 -7.31
N LEU A 375 19.40 -4.06 -6.60
CA LEU A 375 19.82 -4.10 -5.19
C LEU A 375 18.75 -4.73 -4.30
N TYR A 376 17.47 -4.53 -4.60
CA TYR A 376 16.37 -5.06 -3.80
C TYR A 376 16.10 -6.56 -4.02
N GLN A 377 16.77 -7.19 -4.98
CA GLN A 377 16.77 -8.65 -5.15
C GLN A 377 18.08 -9.29 -4.69
N ALA A 378 19.06 -8.51 -4.20
CA ALA A 378 20.36 -9.02 -3.79
C ALA A 378 20.33 -9.60 -2.36
N ARG A 379 20.35 -10.94 -2.26
CA ARG A 379 20.56 -11.65 -0.98
C ARG A 379 21.90 -11.24 -0.34
N ASN A 380 21.96 -11.38 0.97
CA ASN A 380 23.13 -11.03 1.80
C ASN A 380 23.47 -9.53 1.79
N THR A 381 22.46 -8.67 1.60
CA THR A 381 22.55 -7.25 1.95
C THR A 381 22.43 -7.14 3.48
N LEU A 382 23.56 -6.93 4.16
CA LEU A 382 23.62 -6.77 5.63
C LEU A 382 23.29 -5.32 6.02
N THR A 383 22.46 -5.13 7.04
CA THR A 383 21.99 -3.82 7.50
C THR A 383 22.11 -3.69 9.03
N ARG A 384 22.10 -2.44 9.51
CA ARG A 384 21.92 -2.08 10.92
C ARG A 384 21.21 -0.74 11.01
N ARG A 385 20.59 -0.44 12.15
CA ARG A 385 19.91 0.84 12.38
C ARG A 385 20.89 2.01 12.42
N ILE A 386 20.38 3.18 12.01
CA ILE A 386 21.11 4.45 11.99
C ILE A 386 20.84 5.16 13.32
N HIS A 387 21.88 5.39 14.11
CA HIS A 387 21.77 6.13 15.37
C HIS A 387 21.67 7.64 15.11
N GLY A 388 20.56 8.26 15.52
CA GLY A 388 20.28 9.68 15.28
C GLY A 388 20.94 10.64 16.29
N PRO A 389 20.79 11.96 16.10
CA PRO A 389 20.13 12.63 14.97
C PRO A 389 20.99 12.71 13.70
N ILE A 390 22.31 12.56 13.83
CA ILE A 390 23.28 12.59 12.73
C ILE A 390 24.29 11.47 12.97
N SER A 391 24.46 10.60 11.98
CA SER A 391 25.32 9.42 12.07
C SER A 391 26.41 9.44 11.01
N THR A 392 27.53 8.75 11.26
CA THR A 392 28.55 8.45 10.25
C THR A 392 28.92 6.98 10.35
N ALA A 393 28.70 6.23 9.26
CA ALA A 393 29.19 4.88 9.10
C ALA A 393 30.40 4.89 8.16
N THR A 394 31.54 4.34 8.60
CA THR A 394 32.69 3.98 7.74
C THR A 394 32.74 2.46 7.66
N ILE A 395 32.91 1.90 6.46
CA ILE A 395 33.30 0.49 6.27
C ILE A 395 34.66 0.39 5.57
N VAL A 396 35.37 -0.69 5.87
CA VAL A 396 36.63 -1.07 5.23
C VAL A 396 36.38 -2.30 4.38
N MET A 397 36.71 -2.25 3.09
CA MET A 397 36.44 -3.32 2.14
C MET A 397 37.71 -3.66 1.34
N ASP A 398 38.05 -4.95 1.25
CA ASP A 398 39.07 -5.42 0.30
C ASP A 398 38.39 -5.84 -1.02
N THR A 399 38.86 -5.26 -2.13
CA THR A 399 38.37 -5.53 -3.49
C THR A 399 39.20 -6.59 -4.22
N SER A 400 40.27 -7.14 -3.61
CA SER A 400 41.21 -8.06 -4.25
C SER A 400 40.54 -9.25 -4.95
N LYS A 401 39.48 -9.81 -4.34
CA LYS A 401 38.78 -11.01 -4.82
C LYS A 401 37.55 -10.73 -5.69
N MET A 402 37.17 -9.47 -5.94
CA MET A 402 36.03 -9.16 -6.81
C MET A 402 36.25 -9.72 -8.23
N ALA A 403 35.26 -10.46 -8.73
CA ALA A 403 35.15 -11.02 -10.07
C ALA A 403 34.47 -10.04 -11.03
N ALA A 404 34.51 -10.32 -12.34
CA ALA A 404 33.85 -9.47 -13.33
C ALA A 404 32.32 -9.59 -13.21
N GLY A 405 31.65 -8.44 -13.12
CA GLY A 405 30.21 -8.31 -12.83
C GLY A 405 29.91 -7.94 -11.37
N ASP A 406 30.85 -8.15 -10.44
CA ASP A 406 30.62 -7.89 -9.01
C ASP A 406 30.40 -6.41 -8.69
N ARG A 407 29.53 -6.17 -7.70
CA ARG A 407 29.19 -4.85 -7.16
C ARG A 407 29.09 -4.95 -5.64
N ALA A 408 29.83 -4.11 -4.91
CA ALA A 408 29.88 -4.14 -3.44
C ALA A 408 30.14 -2.73 -2.87
N GLY A 409 29.56 -2.42 -1.71
CA GLY A 409 29.72 -1.10 -1.10
C GLY A 409 28.84 -0.84 0.13
N LEU A 410 28.74 0.44 0.49
CA LEU A 410 27.94 0.95 1.61
C LEU A 410 26.67 1.63 1.08
N ALA A 411 25.50 1.14 1.51
CA ALA A 411 24.19 1.68 1.13
C ALA A 411 23.53 2.45 2.28
N LEU A 412 22.86 3.56 1.95
CA LEU A 412 21.71 4.03 2.72
C LEU A 412 20.49 3.28 2.16
N PHE A 413 20.03 2.27 2.89
CA PHE A 413 19.06 1.29 2.42
C PHE A 413 17.65 1.58 2.94
N ARG A 414 16.70 1.79 2.02
CA ARG A 414 15.25 1.95 2.26
C ARG A 414 14.49 1.68 0.96
N ASP A 415 13.23 2.08 0.87
CA ASP A 415 12.44 2.10 -0.38
C ASP A 415 13.02 3.05 -1.46
N GLN A 416 13.66 4.14 -1.02
CA GLN A 416 14.43 5.10 -1.82
C GLN A 416 15.90 5.04 -1.39
N SER A 417 16.68 4.17 -2.05
CA SER A 417 18.08 3.87 -1.69
C SER A 417 19.10 4.63 -2.54
N ALA A 418 20.30 4.76 -1.97
CA ALA A 418 21.53 5.05 -2.70
C ALA A 418 22.69 4.26 -2.08
N TRP A 419 23.78 4.05 -2.83
CA TRP A 419 25.00 3.42 -2.30
C TRP A 419 26.26 3.95 -2.95
N VAL A 420 27.36 3.91 -2.20
CA VAL A 420 28.71 4.20 -2.66
C VAL A 420 29.55 2.94 -2.61
N GLY A 421 30.36 2.66 -3.62
CA GLY A 421 31.19 1.46 -3.65
C GLY A 421 31.76 1.13 -5.01
N VAL A 422 32.19 -0.11 -5.17
CA VAL A 422 33.00 -0.60 -6.29
C VAL A 422 32.18 -1.48 -7.22
N LYS A 423 32.44 -1.33 -8.52
CA LYS A 423 31.90 -2.14 -9.62
C LYS A 423 33.07 -2.68 -10.43
N ASN A 424 33.05 -3.96 -10.79
CA ASN A 424 34.07 -4.58 -11.62
C ASN A 424 33.51 -4.95 -13.01
N ASP A 425 33.39 -3.95 -13.88
CA ASP A 425 32.82 -4.15 -15.21
C ASP A 425 33.92 -4.67 -16.16
N GLY A 426 33.83 -5.96 -16.53
CA GLY A 426 34.76 -6.61 -17.48
C GLY A 426 36.23 -6.71 -17.02
N GLY A 427 36.50 -6.63 -15.71
CA GLY A 427 37.86 -6.56 -15.16
C GLY A 427 38.31 -5.13 -14.81
N THR A 428 37.56 -4.11 -15.22
CA THR A 428 37.83 -2.70 -14.86
C THR A 428 37.13 -2.36 -13.56
N LEU A 429 37.90 -2.14 -12.49
CA LEU A 429 37.34 -1.66 -11.22
C LEU A 429 37.11 -0.14 -11.27
N THR A 430 35.87 0.27 -11.02
CA THR A 430 35.50 1.66 -10.76
C THR A 430 34.90 1.79 -9.37
N VAL A 431 35.21 2.86 -8.66
CA VAL A 431 34.45 3.29 -7.48
C VAL A 431 33.50 4.42 -7.88
N GLY A 432 32.30 4.44 -7.34
CA GLY A 432 31.34 5.49 -7.62
C GLY A 432 30.12 5.43 -6.72
N MET A 433 29.17 6.33 -6.96
CA MET A 433 27.93 6.40 -6.20
C MET A 433 26.73 6.24 -7.14
N THR A 434 25.79 5.39 -6.72
CA THR A 434 24.54 5.10 -7.43
C THR A 434 23.38 5.57 -6.58
N ASN A 435 22.54 6.47 -7.11
CA ASN A 435 21.34 6.95 -6.42
C ASN A 435 20.07 6.65 -7.22
N SER A 436 18.91 7.12 -6.72
CA SER A 436 17.61 6.97 -7.38
C SER A 436 17.17 5.49 -7.52
N ILE A 437 17.58 4.64 -6.57
CA ILE A 437 17.18 3.23 -6.53
C ILE A 437 15.83 3.18 -5.81
N ASN A 438 14.75 2.97 -6.54
CA ASN A 438 13.40 3.28 -6.04
C ASN A 438 12.46 2.08 -6.18
N MET A 439 11.62 1.87 -5.16
CA MET A 439 10.40 1.07 -5.24
C MET A 439 9.17 1.93 -5.61
N ASN A 440 8.05 1.26 -5.89
CA ASN A 440 6.71 1.84 -5.83
C ASN A 440 5.93 1.32 -4.61
N THR A 441 4.69 1.78 -4.44
CA THR A 441 3.76 1.40 -3.35
C THR A 441 3.38 -0.09 -3.31
N ASN A 442 3.68 -0.88 -4.34
CA ASN A 442 3.55 -2.34 -4.33
C ASN A 442 4.87 -3.06 -3.95
N TRP A 443 5.87 -2.30 -3.48
CA TRP A 443 7.23 -2.75 -3.18
C TRP A 443 7.96 -3.41 -4.36
N ALA A 444 7.50 -3.10 -5.59
CA ALA A 444 8.16 -3.49 -6.83
C ALA A 444 9.20 -2.45 -7.22
N THR A 445 10.37 -2.89 -7.66
CA THR A 445 11.46 -2.02 -8.10
C THR A 445 11.08 -1.29 -9.37
N ILE A 446 11.10 0.04 -9.36
CA ILE A 446 10.84 0.90 -10.54
C ILE A 446 12.10 1.55 -11.09
N ASN A 447 13.19 1.61 -10.32
CA ASN A 447 14.49 2.06 -10.80
C ASN A 447 15.62 1.34 -10.05
N THR A 448 16.58 0.77 -10.79
CA THR A 448 17.80 0.13 -10.26
C THR A 448 18.95 1.12 -10.03
N GLY A 449 18.71 2.40 -10.33
CA GLY A 449 19.55 3.54 -9.99
C GLY A 449 20.53 3.97 -11.07
N THR A 450 20.94 5.23 -10.97
CA THR A 450 21.88 5.87 -11.90
C THR A 450 23.21 6.12 -11.21
N THR A 451 24.32 5.77 -11.88
CA THR A 451 25.67 6.13 -11.40
C THR A 451 25.89 7.61 -11.69
N VAL A 452 25.89 8.46 -10.66
CA VAL A 452 25.96 9.93 -10.85
C VAL A 452 27.38 10.45 -11.01
N ALA A 453 28.38 9.72 -10.51
CA ALA A 453 29.79 9.89 -10.81
C ALA A 453 30.57 8.60 -10.48
N SER A 454 31.74 8.43 -11.09
CA SER A 454 32.69 7.34 -10.76
C SER A 454 34.14 7.73 -11.07
N ALA A 455 35.09 6.96 -10.54
CA ALA A 455 36.53 7.05 -10.81
C ALA A 455 37.14 5.63 -10.91
N GLY A 456 38.16 5.45 -11.73
CA GLY A 456 38.89 4.17 -11.82
C GLY A 456 39.71 3.89 -10.57
N VAL A 457 39.74 2.64 -10.10
CA VAL A 457 40.51 2.22 -8.92
C VAL A 457 41.28 0.93 -9.16
N SER A 458 42.38 0.77 -8.41
CA SER A 458 43.15 -0.48 -8.33
C SER A 458 42.50 -1.44 -7.33
N LYS A 459 42.71 -2.75 -7.49
CA LYS A 459 42.38 -3.74 -6.46
C LYS A 459 43.11 -3.47 -5.14
N GLY A 460 42.49 -3.88 -4.03
CA GLY A 460 42.97 -3.73 -2.66
C GLY A 460 41.94 -3.04 -1.74
N GLN A 461 42.44 -2.53 -0.61
CA GLN A 461 41.63 -1.93 0.45
C GLN A 461 41.08 -0.55 0.08
N ILE A 462 39.78 -0.35 0.30
CA ILE A 462 39.08 0.92 0.12
C ILE A 462 38.22 1.23 1.36
N TYR A 463 38.12 2.51 1.69
CA TYR A 463 37.28 3.03 2.76
C TYR A 463 36.06 3.72 2.13
N LEU A 464 34.88 3.33 2.58
CA LEU A 464 33.60 3.86 2.10
C LEU A 464 32.84 4.41 3.29
N ARG A 465 32.45 5.69 3.23
CA ARG A 465 31.80 6.38 4.35
C ARG A 465 30.50 7.05 3.93
N CYS A 466 29.51 7.00 4.79
CA CYS A 466 28.23 7.71 4.66
C CYS A 466 27.95 8.48 5.95
N THR A 467 27.86 9.81 5.87
CA THR A 467 27.35 10.67 6.94
C THR A 467 25.92 11.09 6.59
N VAL A 468 24.95 10.85 7.47
CA VAL A 468 23.53 11.09 7.22
C VAL A 468 22.87 11.85 8.37
N ASN A 469 22.00 12.81 8.02
CA ASN A 469 21.17 13.54 8.96
C ASN A 469 19.75 12.96 8.95
N ILE A 470 19.32 12.37 10.06
CA ILE A 470 18.00 11.74 10.23
C ILE A 470 17.12 12.48 11.25
N ASN A 471 17.34 13.79 11.46
CA ASN A 471 16.38 14.61 12.19
C ASN A 471 15.00 14.53 11.50
N PRO A 472 13.88 14.49 12.25
CA PRO A 472 12.54 14.40 11.66
C PRO A 472 12.23 15.47 10.62
N GLY A 473 11.48 15.13 9.58
CA GLY A 473 11.05 16.05 8.51
C GLY A 473 11.87 15.95 7.22
N SER A 474 11.54 16.83 6.26
CA SER A 474 11.90 16.67 4.85
C SER A 474 13.22 17.33 4.42
N GLY A 475 13.64 17.06 3.17
CA GLY A 475 14.85 17.64 2.56
C GLY A 475 16.16 17.13 3.17
N ARG A 476 16.15 16.00 3.86
CA ARG A 476 17.33 15.43 4.52
C ARG A 476 18.33 14.89 3.50
N THR A 477 19.62 14.98 3.87
CA THR A 477 20.73 14.62 3.00
C THR A 477 21.64 13.58 3.65
N ALA A 478 22.23 12.73 2.80
CA ALA A 478 23.42 11.97 3.13
C ALA A 478 24.60 12.43 2.28
N ARG A 479 25.79 12.35 2.84
CA ARG A 479 27.08 12.76 2.28
C ARG A 479 27.98 11.53 2.22
N TYR A 480 28.34 11.12 1.01
CA TYR A 480 29.19 9.96 0.75
C TYR A 480 30.64 10.40 0.50
N GLU A 481 31.57 9.74 1.18
CA GLU A 481 33.02 9.93 1.07
C GLU A 481 33.70 8.60 0.67
N ILE A 482 34.74 8.71 -0.15
CA ILE A 482 35.61 7.58 -0.53
C ILE A 482 37.07 7.97 -0.28
N THR A 483 37.81 7.15 0.47
CA THR A 483 39.25 7.30 0.68
C THR A 483 39.98 5.98 0.37
N LYS A 484 41.23 6.07 -0.09
CA LYS A 484 42.06 4.91 -0.48
C LYS A 484 43.31 4.83 0.41
N GLY A 485 43.68 3.61 0.81
CA GLY A 485 44.89 3.33 1.59
C GLY A 485 44.78 3.62 3.09
N SER A 486 44.05 4.66 3.51
CA SER A 486 43.76 4.95 4.91
C SER A 486 42.42 5.67 5.06
N GLU A 487 41.80 5.58 6.24
CA GLU A 487 40.49 6.20 6.52
C GLU A 487 40.49 7.71 6.25
N ASN A 488 41.54 8.40 6.72
CA ASN A 488 41.75 9.84 6.50
C ASN A 488 42.74 10.11 5.34
N GLY A 489 42.79 9.20 4.37
CA GLY A 489 43.56 9.38 3.14
C GLY A 489 42.97 10.43 2.21
N ASN A 490 43.59 10.63 1.05
CA ASN A 490 43.08 11.56 0.04
C ASN A 490 41.65 11.18 -0.38
N ILE A 491 40.72 12.12 -0.23
CA ILE A 491 39.33 11.97 -0.68
C ILE A 491 39.32 11.83 -2.20
N LEU A 492 38.99 10.64 -2.69
CA LEU A 492 38.85 10.38 -4.12
C LEU A 492 37.57 11.00 -4.69
N MET A 493 36.54 11.14 -3.86
CA MET A 493 35.20 11.53 -4.27
C MET A 493 34.38 12.00 -3.07
N LEU A 494 33.58 13.04 -3.29
CA LEU A 494 32.59 13.56 -2.34
C LEU A 494 31.27 13.86 -3.04
N LEU A 495 30.17 13.29 -2.57
CA LEU A 495 28.84 13.46 -3.15
C LEU A 495 27.77 13.63 -2.07
N ALA A 496 26.77 14.45 -2.34
CA ALA A 496 25.56 14.58 -1.52
C ALA A 496 24.35 14.01 -2.26
N VAL A 497 23.41 13.41 -1.52
CA VAL A 497 22.11 12.97 -2.01
C VAL A 497 21.04 13.50 -1.08
N SER A 498 20.04 14.19 -1.64
CA SER A 498 18.81 14.53 -0.93
C SER A 498 17.80 13.40 -1.06
N PHE A 499 17.22 12.99 0.05
CA PHE A 499 16.13 12.01 0.11
C PHE A 499 14.86 12.72 0.55
N LYS A 500 13.70 12.25 0.07
CA LYS A 500 12.42 12.70 0.60
C LYS A 500 12.12 11.97 1.90
N SER A 501 11.66 12.68 2.91
CA SER A 501 10.83 12.05 3.93
C SER A 501 9.43 11.87 3.32
N GLU A 502 9.11 10.67 2.89
CA GLU A 502 7.70 10.30 2.78
C GLU A 502 7.22 9.96 4.20
N SER A 503 6.47 10.91 4.76
CA SER A 503 5.69 10.73 5.97
C SER A 503 4.56 9.75 5.70
N GLU A 504 4.29 8.88 6.66
CA GLU A 504 3.28 7.82 6.57
C GLU A 504 3.54 6.86 5.39
N ILE A 505 4.20 5.74 5.71
CA ILE A 505 3.59 4.47 5.30
C ILE A 505 2.36 4.33 6.21
N PRO A 506 1.12 4.39 5.71
CA PRO A 506 -0.01 3.96 6.51
C PRO A 506 0.19 2.48 6.79
N GLU A 507 0.13 2.06 8.06
CA GLU A 507 0.01 0.62 8.34
C GLU A 507 -1.32 0.16 7.75
N GLY A 508 -1.20 -0.55 6.63
CA GLY A 508 -2.29 -0.93 5.75
C GLY A 508 -3.13 -2.07 6.33
N SER A 509 -3.72 -1.83 7.50
CA SER A 509 -4.85 -2.61 8.00
C SER A 509 -5.90 -2.69 6.88
N GLY A 510 -6.28 -3.92 6.54
CA GLY A 510 -6.88 -4.25 5.23
C GLY A 510 -8.34 -3.85 5.02
N SER A 511 -8.76 -2.64 5.40
CA SER A 511 -10.09 -2.09 5.07
C SER A 511 -10.14 -0.56 5.25
N PRO A 512 -10.87 0.20 4.41
CA PRO A 512 -10.78 1.66 4.38
C PRO A 512 -11.68 2.36 5.41
N GLN A 513 -11.16 3.40 6.07
CA GLN A 513 -11.92 4.49 6.70
C GLN A 513 -11.23 5.85 6.44
N VAL A 514 -11.94 6.95 6.69
CA VAL A 514 -11.63 8.30 6.16
C VAL A 514 -11.10 9.23 7.25
N GLY A 515 -10.08 10.04 6.93
CA GLY A 515 -9.48 11.03 7.83
C GLY A 515 -8.94 12.26 7.10
N THR A 516 -9.73 13.33 7.00
CA THR A 516 -9.37 14.57 6.31
C THR A 516 -8.35 15.42 7.07
N VAL A 517 -7.28 15.88 6.40
CA VAL A 517 -6.43 16.99 6.87
C VAL A 517 -6.31 18.07 5.79
N ARG A 518 -6.66 19.32 6.13
CA ARG A 518 -6.58 20.46 5.20
C ARG A 518 -5.22 21.16 5.27
N GLY A 519 -4.64 21.48 4.12
CA GLY A 519 -3.50 22.40 3.99
C GLY A 519 -3.79 23.49 2.94
N ASN A 520 -3.78 24.76 3.34
CA ASN A 520 -3.94 25.90 2.45
C ASN A 520 -2.58 26.36 1.88
N TYR A 521 -2.49 26.60 0.57
CA TYR A 521 -1.45 27.46 -0.02
C TYR A 521 -2.01 28.26 -1.20
N GLU A 522 -1.69 29.55 -1.26
CA GLU A 522 -2.29 30.50 -2.21
C GLU A 522 -1.40 30.84 -3.42
N THR A 523 -2.08 30.94 -4.57
CA THR A 523 -1.81 31.78 -5.76
C THR A 523 -0.38 32.13 -6.22
N GLY A 524 -0.07 31.76 -7.47
CA GLY A 524 0.93 32.41 -8.33
C GLY A 524 0.42 32.57 -9.79
N ARG A 525 0.89 33.59 -10.51
CA ARG A 525 0.47 34.04 -11.87
C ARG A 525 1.72 34.19 -12.78
N LEU A 526 1.71 34.25 -14.12
CA LEU A 526 0.82 34.00 -15.29
C LEU A 526 1.76 34.13 -16.53
N HIS A 527 1.52 33.69 -17.77
CA HIS A 527 0.51 32.89 -18.50
C HIS A 527 1.23 32.28 -19.74
N ASP A 528 0.65 31.30 -20.47
CA ASP A 528 0.71 31.23 -21.95
C ASP A 528 -0.10 30.07 -22.55
N HIS A 529 -0.27 30.06 -23.88
CA HIS A 529 -1.46 29.55 -24.56
C HIS A 529 -1.51 28.06 -24.99
N PHE A 530 -2.75 27.56 -25.00
CA PHE A 530 -3.34 26.51 -25.83
C PHE A 530 -2.43 25.42 -26.45
N VAL A 531 -2.27 24.33 -25.70
CA VAL A 531 -2.52 22.90 -26.03
C VAL A 531 -1.71 22.07 -25.04
N LYS A 532 -2.19 21.99 -23.77
CA LYS A 532 -1.68 21.15 -22.64
C LYS A 532 -2.54 21.33 -21.37
N ALA A 533 -3.70 20.68 -21.35
CA ALA A 533 -4.57 20.40 -20.18
C ALA A 533 -5.53 19.28 -20.64
N PRO A 534 -6.00 18.33 -19.80
CA PRO A 534 -6.42 18.53 -18.40
C PRO A 534 -5.60 17.74 -17.35
N CYS A 535 -6.09 17.73 -16.11
CA CYS A 535 -5.72 16.89 -14.96
C CYS A 535 -4.31 17.13 -14.39
N LYS A 536 -4.25 17.91 -13.30
CA LYS A 536 -3.03 18.10 -12.50
C LYS A 536 -2.68 16.88 -11.64
N GLY A 537 -1.73 16.08 -12.11
CA GLY A 537 -0.75 15.45 -11.21
C GLY A 537 -0.77 13.93 -11.03
N SER A 538 -1.71 13.19 -11.61
CA SER A 538 -1.90 11.76 -11.32
C SER A 538 -1.92 10.81 -12.55
N ILE A 539 -2.05 11.31 -13.79
CA ILE A 539 -2.22 10.47 -15.00
C ILE A 539 -1.00 10.59 -15.96
N PRO A 540 -0.46 9.50 -16.54
CA PRO A 540 0.66 9.53 -17.49
C PRO A 540 0.36 10.28 -18.80
N LYS A 541 1.34 11.05 -19.31
CA LYS A 541 1.22 11.84 -20.55
C LYS A 541 0.82 11.04 -21.81
N SER A 542 1.00 9.73 -21.82
CA SER A 542 0.63 8.84 -22.93
C SER A 542 -0.85 8.42 -22.97
N GLN A 543 -1.68 8.83 -22.00
CA GLN A 543 -3.13 8.54 -22.00
C GLN A 543 -4.01 9.71 -22.49
N TYR A 544 -3.41 10.84 -22.89
CA TYR A 544 -4.12 12.07 -23.24
C TYR A 544 -4.32 12.30 -24.75
N SER A 545 -4.02 11.31 -25.61
CA SER A 545 -4.04 11.48 -27.06
C SER A 545 -5.44 11.47 -27.69
N GLU A 546 -6.50 11.11 -26.95
CA GLU A 546 -7.84 10.90 -27.49
C GLU A 546 -8.96 11.48 -26.62
N ILE A 547 -9.94 12.09 -27.28
CA ILE A 547 -11.27 12.36 -26.70
C ILE A 547 -12.07 11.05 -26.77
N ASN A 548 -11.70 10.06 -25.96
CA ASN A 548 -12.38 8.77 -25.89
C ASN A 548 -13.14 8.58 -24.56
N ASN A 549 -14.07 7.63 -24.57
CA ASN A 549 -14.94 7.36 -23.42
C ASN A 549 -14.19 6.82 -22.19
N ALA A 550 -13.04 6.17 -22.36
CA ALA A 550 -12.28 5.61 -21.23
C ALA A 550 -11.66 6.72 -20.37
N THR A 551 -11.24 7.84 -20.98
CA THR A 551 -10.61 8.97 -20.28
C THR A 551 -11.46 9.50 -19.11
N VAL A 552 -12.79 9.62 -19.27
CA VAL A 552 -13.65 10.10 -18.17
C VAL A 552 -13.83 9.09 -17.05
N TYR A 553 -13.93 7.78 -17.35
CA TYR A 553 -13.94 6.74 -16.31
C TYR A 553 -12.61 6.67 -15.56
N VAL A 554 -11.48 6.87 -16.26
CA VAL A 554 -10.15 7.00 -15.66
C VAL A 554 -10.10 8.22 -14.73
N CYS A 555 -10.48 9.41 -15.21
CA CYS A 555 -10.48 10.63 -14.41
C CYS A 555 -11.40 10.54 -13.18
N ASN A 556 -12.61 9.99 -13.30
CA ASN A 556 -13.53 9.83 -12.16
C ASN A 556 -12.93 8.95 -11.04
N ASN A 557 -12.18 7.90 -11.41
CA ASN A 557 -11.53 7.00 -10.46
C ASN A 557 -10.35 7.66 -9.72
N TYR A 558 -9.63 8.59 -10.35
CA TYR A 558 -8.54 9.34 -9.73
C TYR A 558 -8.99 10.62 -9.00
N ALA A 559 -10.08 11.26 -9.44
CA ALA A 559 -10.61 12.48 -8.85
C ALA A 559 -11.43 12.26 -7.57
N CYS A 560 -12.08 11.09 -7.40
CA CYS A 560 -12.78 10.79 -6.14
C CYS A 560 -11.82 10.77 -4.92
N PRO A 561 -10.59 10.22 -5.01
CA PRO A 561 -9.52 10.48 -4.03
C PRO A 561 -9.19 11.96 -3.84
N GLU A 562 -8.94 12.71 -4.92
CA GLU A 562 -8.50 14.12 -4.87
C GLU A 562 -9.55 15.07 -4.24
N PHE A 563 -10.84 14.71 -4.24
CA PHE A 563 -11.92 15.45 -3.60
C PHE A 563 -12.42 14.84 -2.27
N ASP A 564 -11.65 13.95 -1.64
CA ASP A 564 -11.98 13.30 -0.35
C ASP A 564 -13.34 12.57 -0.38
N ALA A 565 -13.68 12.02 -1.55
CA ALA A 565 -14.97 11.43 -1.90
C ALA A 565 -14.86 9.93 -2.16
N LEU A 566 -13.95 9.24 -1.46
CA LEU A 566 -13.55 7.84 -1.69
C LEU A 566 -14.69 6.81 -1.67
N SER A 567 -15.79 7.07 -0.95
CA SER A 567 -16.99 6.22 -0.92
C SER A 567 -17.96 6.44 -2.11
N ARG A 568 -17.73 7.51 -2.90
CA ARG A 568 -18.62 7.96 -3.98
C ARG A 568 -18.30 7.50 -5.41
N PRO A 569 -17.18 6.82 -5.77
CA PRO A 569 -16.98 6.31 -7.14
C PRO A 569 -18.12 5.41 -7.61
N ALA A 570 -18.61 4.53 -6.73
CA ALA A 570 -19.74 3.65 -7.03
C ALA A 570 -21.03 4.45 -7.30
N ALA A 571 -21.35 5.43 -6.43
CA ALA A 571 -22.52 6.30 -6.60
C ALA A 571 -22.44 7.16 -7.87
N LEU A 572 -21.26 7.72 -8.19
CA LEU A 572 -21.03 8.53 -9.38
C LEU A 572 -21.12 7.68 -10.66
N SER A 573 -20.56 6.48 -10.66
CA SER A 573 -20.69 5.50 -11.75
C SER A 573 -22.15 5.05 -11.95
N THR A 574 -22.90 4.83 -10.87
CA THR A 574 -24.34 4.53 -10.95
C THR A 574 -25.13 5.71 -11.51
N ALA A 575 -24.93 6.94 -11.02
CA ALA A 575 -25.61 8.13 -11.52
C ALA A 575 -25.29 8.40 -13.00
N GLY A 576 -24.02 8.26 -13.41
CA GLY A 576 -23.60 8.34 -14.80
C GLY A 576 -24.24 7.28 -15.69
N THR A 577 -24.35 6.04 -15.19
CA THR A 577 -25.05 4.94 -15.90
C THR A 577 -26.55 5.22 -16.06
N VAL A 578 -27.21 5.74 -15.02
CA VAL A 578 -28.63 6.12 -15.07
C VAL A 578 -28.85 7.25 -16.08
N MET A 579 -28.06 8.33 -16.02
CA MET A 579 -28.18 9.42 -17.01
C MET A 579 -27.88 8.95 -18.43
N PHE A 580 -26.85 8.11 -18.63
CA PHE A 580 -26.54 7.52 -19.93
C PHE A 580 -27.71 6.69 -20.51
N ILE A 581 -28.57 6.10 -19.68
CA ILE A 581 -29.77 5.38 -20.12
C ILE A 581 -30.94 6.35 -20.35
N VAL A 582 -31.32 7.13 -19.34
CA VAL A 582 -32.54 7.98 -19.33
C VAL A 582 -32.53 9.03 -20.43
N VAL A 583 -31.37 9.63 -20.71
CA VAL A 583 -31.21 10.72 -21.70
C VAL A 583 -31.47 10.27 -23.14
N LYS A 584 -31.53 8.96 -23.43
CA LYS A 584 -31.75 8.44 -24.79
C LYS A 584 -33.09 8.84 -25.38
N ALA A 585 -34.19 8.71 -24.64
CA ALA A 585 -35.52 9.00 -25.18
C ALA A 585 -35.70 10.49 -25.55
N PRO A 586 -35.35 11.46 -24.68
CA PRO A 586 -35.33 12.89 -25.06
C PRO A 586 -34.43 13.19 -26.27
N LEU A 587 -33.29 12.51 -26.42
CA LEU A 587 -32.40 12.72 -27.57
C LEU A 587 -32.92 12.09 -28.87
N VAL A 588 -33.64 10.96 -28.83
CA VAL A 588 -34.37 10.42 -30.00
C VAL A 588 -35.40 11.45 -30.47
N GLU A 589 -36.23 11.92 -29.54
CA GLU A 589 -37.33 12.84 -29.84
C GLU A 589 -36.82 14.19 -30.37
N LEU A 590 -35.80 14.77 -29.71
CA LEU A 590 -35.11 15.96 -30.19
C LEU A 590 -34.51 15.75 -31.59
N SER A 591 -33.98 14.55 -31.89
CA SER A 591 -33.43 14.23 -33.21
C SER A 591 -34.46 14.14 -34.32
N ASN A 592 -35.73 13.89 -33.99
CA ASN A 592 -36.84 13.97 -34.93
C ASN A 592 -37.25 15.43 -35.20
N ILE A 593 -37.10 16.32 -34.21
CA ILE A 593 -37.46 17.75 -34.31
C ILE A 593 -36.37 18.55 -35.06
N ILE A 594 -35.11 18.52 -34.60
CA ILE A 594 -34.02 19.34 -35.16
C ILE A 594 -33.16 18.61 -36.22
N ARG A 595 -33.54 17.38 -36.57
CA ARG A 595 -32.81 16.43 -37.44
C ARG A 595 -31.48 15.94 -36.85
N TRP A 596 -31.06 14.76 -37.30
CA TRP A 596 -29.94 14.01 -36.72
C TRP A 596 -28.59 14.74 -36.74
N GLY A 597 -28.30 15.52 -37.79
CA GLY A 597 -27.04 16.28 -37.92
C GLY A 597 -26.86 17.35 -36.83
N PRO A 598 -27.78 18.31 -36.69
CA PRO A 598 -27.77 19.27 -35.58
C PRO A 598 -27.80 18.62 -34.20
N THR A 599 -28.55 17.52 -34.00
CA THR A 599 -28.51 16.77 -32.73
C THR A 599 -27.15 16.15 -32.47
N TYR A 600 -26.46 15.62 -33.49
CA TYR A 600 -25.11 15.06 -33.33
C TYR A 600 -24.09 16.14 -32.92
N ALA A 601 -24.16 17.32 -33.52
CA ALA A 601 -23.35 18.47 -33.11
C ALA A 601 -23.65 18.89 -31.66
N LEU A 602 -24.94 18.90 -31.27
CA LEU A 602 -25.36 19.16 -29.89
C LEU A 602 -24.84 18.09 -28.91
N THR A 603 -24.89 16.81 -29.24
CA THR A 603 -24.39 15.74 -28.34
C THR A 603 -22.88 15.80 -28.18
N ILE A 604 -22.14 16.13 -29.24
CA ILE A 604 -20.69 16.40 -29.15
C ILE A 604 -20.41 17.64 -28.27
N SER A 605 -21.24 18.68 -28.36
CA SER A 605 -21.04 19.93 -27.62
C SER A 605 -21.03 19.74 -26.10
N PHE A 606 -21.67 18.72 -25.53
CA PHE A 606 -21.66 18.44 -24.08
C PHE A 606 -20.30 17.98 -23.54
N TYR A 607 -19.42 17.41 -24.37
CA TYR A 607 -18.10 16.97 -23.92
C TYR A 607 -17.20 18.14 -23.50
N CYS A 608 -17.21 19.25 -24.24
CA CYS A 608 -16.31 20.38 -23.94
C CYS A 608 -16.61 21.03 -22.56
N PRO A 609 -17.87 21.40 -22.22
CA PRO A 609 -18.23 21.83 -20.86
C PRO A 609 -17.97 20.74 -19.81
N SER A 610 -18.18 19.46 -20.13
CA SER A 610 -17.88 18.36 -19.20
C SER A 610 -16.40 18.36 -18.78
N TYR A 611 -15.48 18.33 -19.73
CA TYR A 611 -14.04 18.36 -19.46
C TYR A 611 -13.60 19.66 -18.78
N VAL A 612 -14.12 20.83 -19.21
CA VAL A 612 -13.79 22.12 -18.60
C VAL A 612 -14.28 22.21 -17.15
N LEU A 613 -15.49 21.74 -16.85
CA LEU A 613 -16.01 21.72 -15.48
C LEU A 613 -15.29 20.71 -14.59
N MET A 614 -14.85 19.56 -15.13
CA MET A 614 -14.03 18.60 -14.39
C MET A 614 -12.62 19.16 -14.09
N ASP A 615 -11.94 19.77 -15.06
CA ASP A 615 -10.59 20.33 -14.86
C ASP A 615 -10.59 21.59 -13.97
N ALA A 616 -11.61 22.45 -14.11
CA ALA A 616 -11.78 23.64 -13.26
C ALA A 616 -12.44 23.36 -11.89
N SER A 617 -12.82 22.11 -11.59
CA SER A 617 -13.51 21.78 -10.34
C SER A 617 -12.60 21.99 -9.11
N LYS A 618 -13.12 22.72 -8.12
CA LYS A 618 -12.46 22.97 -6.82
C LYS A 618 -13.17 22.28 -5.65
N ASN A 619 -14.20 21.51 -5.94
CA ASN A 619 -15.00 20.75 -4.98
C ASN A 619 -15.72 19.61 -5.73
N PHE A 620 -16.11 18.57 -4.99
CA PHE A 620 -16.76 17.40 -5.59
C PHE A 620 -18.09 17.72 -6.28
N GLY A 621 -18.86 18.71 -5.81
CA GLY A 621 -20.14 19.08 -6.43
C GLY A 621 -19.98 19.60 -7.86
N THR A 622 -19.00 20.48 -8.09
CA THR A 622 -18.64 20.94 -9.45
C THR A 622 -18.09 19.79 -10.31
N HIS A 623 -17.32 18.87 -9.72
CA HIS A 623 -16.81 17.69 -10.43
C HIS A 623 -17.92 16.72 -10.84
N VAL A 624 -18.92 16.48 -9.97
CA VAL A 624 -20.12 15.68 -10.27
C VAL A 624 -20.95 16.34 -11.37
N ALA A 625 -21.11 17.66 -11.35
CA ALA A 625 -21.80 18.38 -12.43
C ALA A 625 -21.07 18.23 -13.77
N GLY A 626 -19.74 18.40 -13.80
CA GLY A 626 -18.93 18.21 -15.01
C GLY A 626 -18.97 16.77 -15.54
N SER A 627 -18.69 15.78 -14.69
CA SER A 627 -18.72 14.36 -15.05
C SER A 627 -20.11 13.83 -15.39
N GLY A 628 -21.19 14.48 -14.92
CA GLY A 628 -22.57 14.18 -15.31
C GLY A 628 -22.93 14.57 -16.74
N LEU A 629 -22.25 15.56 -17.34
CA LEU A 629 -22.49 15.98 -18.73
C LEU A 629 -21.87 15.04 -19.77
N CYS A 630 -20.80 14.30 -19.45
CA CYS A 630 -20.21 13.33 -20.38
C CYS A 630 -21.21 12.20 -20.75
N PRO A 631 -21.90 11.53 -19.80
CA PRO A 631 -23.00 10.60 -20.08
C PRO A 631 -24.06 11.12 -21.06
N VAL A 632 -24.39 12.41 -21.02
CA VAL A 632 -25.36 13.03 -21.95
C VAL A 632 -24.82 12.97 -23.38
N GLY A 633 -23.61 13.50 -23.61
CA GLY A 633 -22.96 13.49 -24.92
C GLY A 633 -22.67 12.07 -25.41
N GLN A 634 -22.15 11.21 -24.53
CA GLN A 634 -21.87 9.79 -24.83
C GLN A 634 -23.12 9.02 -25.23
N SER A 635 -24.24 9.25 -24.55
CA SER A 635 -25.51 8.59 -24.87
C SER A 635 -26.01 8.97 -26.25
N GLY A 636 -26.05 10.28 -26.55
CA GLY A 636 -26.49 10.81 -27.84
C GLY A 636 -25.61 10.44 -29.01
N THR A 637 -24.29 10.56 -28.86
CA THR A 637 -23.33 10.16 -29.90
C THR A 637 -23.41 8.66 -30.20
N ASN A 638 -23.48 7.79 -29.18
CA ASN A 638 -23.66 6.35 -29.39
C ASN A 638 -25.00 5.99 -30.05
N LEU A 639 -26.09 6.69 -29.67
CA LEU A 639 -27.42 6.52 -30.24
C LEU A 639 -27.45 6.88 -31.73
N LEU A 640 -26.97 8.08 -32.08
CA LEU A 640 -27.03 8.60 -33.44
C LEU A 640 -26.12 7.84 -34.40
N ILE A 641 -24.91 7.45 -33.97
CA ILE A 641 -24.06 6.54 -34.77
C ILE A 641 -24.73 5.16 -34.90
N GLY A 642 -25.41 4.67 -33.85
CA GLY A 642 -26.19 3.44 -33.90
C GLY A 642 -27.33 3.45 -34.93
N ILE A 643 -27.99 4.60 -35.11
CA ILE A 643 -29.00 4.83 -36.16
C ILE A 643 -28.33 4.85 -37.54
N VAL A 644 -27.24 5.62 -37.72
CA VAL A 644 -26.50 5.67 -38.99
C VAL A 644 -25.99 4.27 -39.41
N ILE A 645 -25.51 3.44 -38.49
CA ILE A 645 -25.12 2.04 -38.79
C ILE A 645 -26.34 1.16 -39.06
N SER A 646 -27.47 1.36 -38.37
CA SER A 646 -28.72 0.66 -38.68
C SER A 646 -29.15 0.91 -40.14
N ASP A 647 -29.05 2.14 -40.60
CA ASP A 647 -29.60 2.55 -41.90
C ASP A 647 -28.62 2.29 -43.05
N THR A 648 -27.31 2.35 -42.79
CA THR A 648 -26.27 2.03 -43.77
C THR A 648 -25.89 0.54 -43.84
N THR A 649 -26.30 -0.29 -42.85
CA THR A 649 -25.95 -1.73 -42.83
C THR A 649 -27.15 -2.66 -42.68
N MET A 650 -27.19 -3.69 -43.53
CA MET A 650 -28.17 -4.79 -43.43
C MET A 650 -28.10 -5.45 -42.05
N ALA A 651 -29.24 -5.86 -41.49
CA ALA A 651 -29.38 -6.49 -40.17
C ALA A 651 -28.26 -7.49 -39.79
N ARG A 652 -27.91 -8.42 -40.70
CA ARG A 652 -26.84 -9.41 -40.53
C ARG A 652 -25.44 -8.83 -40.21
N TRP A 653 -25.17 -7.58 -40.61
CA TRP A 653 -23.90 -6.88 -40.40
C TRP A 653 -23.96 -5.87 -39.24
N ARG A 654 -25.15 -5.51 -38.71
CA ARG A 654 -25.30 -4.46 -37.68
C ARG A 654 -24.47 -4.75 -36.43
N ALA A 655 -24.45 -6.00 -35.95
CA ALA A 655 -23.63 -6.40 -34.81
C ALA A 655 -22.11 -6.24 -35.07
N PHE A 656 -21.66 -6.50 -36.29
CA PHE A 656 -20.25 -6.33 -36.69
C PHE A 656 -19.87 -4.84 -36.82
N GLY A 657 -20.74 -4.02 -37.43
CA GLY A 657 -20.57 -2.57 -37.52
C GLY A 657 -20.56 -1.88 -36.16
N VAL A 658 -21.44 -2.29 -35.23
CA VAL A 658 -21.42 -1.80 -33.84
C VAL A 658 -20.16 -2.25 -33.11
N GLY A 659 -19.71 -3.50 -33.27
CA GLY A 659 -18.46 -3.98 -32.68
C GLY A 659 -17.24 -3.17 -33.14
N LEU A 660 -17.18 -2.79 -34.41
CA LEU A 660 -16.13 -1.93 -34.98
C LEU A 660 -16.01 -0.55 -34.30
N LEU A 661 -17.09 0.01 -33.74
CA LEU A 661 -17.03 1.26 -32.96
C LEU A 661 -16.34 1.09 -31.59
N PHE A 662 -16.43 -0.10 -31.01
CA PHE A 662 -15.84 -0.44 -29.71
C PHE A 662 -14.50 -1.16 -29.85
N MET A 663 -14.01 -1.36 -31.08
CA MET A 663 -12.69 -1.91 -31.35
C MET A 663 -11.62 -0.84 -31.14
N VAL A 664 -10.87 -0.95 -30.04
CA VAL A 664 -9.74 -0.06 -29.76
C VAL A 664 -8.63 -0.29 -30.80
N VAL A 665 -8.49 0.63 -31.75
CA VAL A 665 -7.39 0.64 -32.72
C VAL A 665 -6.14 1.16 -32.02
N THR A 666 -5.36 0.25 -31.43
CA THR A 666 -4.12 0.59 -30.71
C THR A 666 -2.96 0.93 -31.68
N ASP A 667 -3.07 2.05 -32.39
CA ASP A 667 -2.00 2.55 -33.26
C ASP A 667 -0.96 3.33 -32.45
N HIS A 668 -0.20 2.61 -31.63
CA HIS A 668 0.81 3.18 -30.73
C HIS A 668 2.15 2.44 -30.86
N PRO A 669 3.24 3.11 -31.30
CA PRO A 669 4.55 2.48 -31.42
C PRO A 669 5.19 2.31 -30.04
N LEU A 670 4.99 1.13 -29.42
CA LEU A 670 5.68 0.73 -28.19
C LEU A 670 7.11 0.23 -28.50
N ASP A 671 8.05 0.51 -27.59
CA ASP A 671 9.50 0.48 -27.85
C ASP A 671 10.06 -0.92 -28.19
N ARG A 672 11.13 -0.96 -28.99
CA ARG A 672 11.81 -2.16 -29.52
C ARG A 672 12.59 -2.98 -28.49
N ARG A 673 12.34 -2.83 -27.18
CA ARG A 673 13.16 -3.39 -26.09
C ARG A 673 12.48 -4.49 -25.26
N ALA A 674 11.97 -5.50 -25.94
CA ALA A 674 11.67 -6.80 -25.33
C ALA A 674 12.40 -7.90 -26.10
N ARG A 675 13.29 -8.65 -25.43
CA ARG A 675 13.85 -9.91 -25.92
C ARG A 675 13.12 -11.07 -25.23
N PRO A 676 12.79 -12.16 -25.94
CA PRO A 676 12.09 -13.30 -25.34
C PRO A 676 13.04 -14.09 -24.43
N GLY A 677 12.59 -14.47 -23.22
CA GLY A 677 13.51 -15.09 -22.25
C GLY A 677 12.96 -15.61 -20.93
N GLU A 678 11.64 -15.75 -20.73
CA GLU A 678 11.10 -16.46 -19.55
C GLU A 678 10.10 -17.54 -19.96
N GLY A 679 10.34 -18.77 -19.50
CA GLY A 679 9.51 -19.94 -19.80
C GLY A 679 8.40 -20.12 -18.75
N GLY A 680 7.15 -20.09 -19.18
CA GLY A 680 6.00 -20.24 -18.28
C GLY A 680 5.80 -21.68 -17.78
N GLY A 681 5.68 -21.84 -16.46
CA GLY A 681 5.05 -23.02 -15.86
C GLY A 681 3.56 -23.12 -16.22
N PRO A 682 2.94 -24.33 -16.16
CA PRO A 682 1.79 -24.72 -17.00
C PRO A 682 0.42 -24.08 -16.67
N ASN A 683 0.36 -22.96 -15.94
CA ASN A 683 -0.86 -22.16 -15.71
C ASN A 683 -0.66 -20.64 -15.83
N GLY A 684 0.55 -20.16 -16.18
CA GLY A 684 0.83 -18.73 -16.28
C GLY A 684 0.33 -18.10 -17.58
N ILE A 685 -0.51 -17.05 -17.49
CA ILE A 685 -0.88 -16.21 -18.64
C ILE A 685 0.23 -15.18 -18.88
N GLY A 686 1.41 -15.67 -19.30
CA GLY A 686 2.53 -14.85 -19.72
C GLY A 686 2.28 -14.21 -21.09
N GLY A 687 2.78 -12.98 -21.28
CA GLY A 687 2.46 -12.19 -22.47
C GLY A 687 3.07 -12.71 -23.77
N THR A 688 2.29 -12.68 -24.85
CA THR A 688 2.78 -12.84 -26.23
C THR A 688 2.66 -11.51 -26.98
N HIS A 689 3.76 -10.97 -27.50
CA HIS A 689 3.70 -9.84 -28.42
C HIS A 689 2.97 -10.22 -29.71
N SER A 690 1.85 -9.56 -30.01
CA SER A 690 1.25 -9.54 -31.35
C SER A 690 1.45 -8.15 -31.97
N LYS A 691 1.98 -8.09 -33.20
CA LYS A 691 2.05 -6.83 -34.00
C LYS A 691 0.71 -6.45 -34.63
N HIS A 692 -0.39 -7.04 -34.16
CA HIS A 692 -1.73 -6.93 -34.73
C HIS A 692 -2.75 -6.89 -33.58
N PRO A 693 -3.85 -6.11 -33.71
CA PRO A 693 -4.83 -5.84 -32.64
C PRO A 693 -5.83 -7.01 -32.44
N ALA A 694 -5.32 -8.24 -32.42
CA ALA A 694 -6.09 -9.47 -32.29
C ALA A 694 -5.65 -10.28 -31.07
N LEU A 695 -6.60 -10.98 -30.44
CA LEU A 695 -6.36 -11.88 -29.31
C LEU A 695 -5.37 -12.98 -29.67
N SER A 696 -4.40 -13.22 -28.78
CA SER A 696 -3.43 -14.31 -28.93
C SER A 696 -4.13 -15.67 -29.00
N PRO A 697 -3.75 -16.60 -29.92
CA PRO A 697 -4.32 -17.94 -30.00
C PRO A 697 -4.30 -18.71 -28.68
N HIS A 698 -3.33 -18.44 -27.80
CA HIS A 698 -3.28 -19.07 -26.47
C HIS A 698 -4.49 -18.78 -25.58
N CYS A 699 -5.16 -17.63 -25.76
CA CYS A 699 -6.38 -17.29 -25.02
C CYS A 699 -7.56 -18.23 -25.33
N PHE A 700 -7.61 -18.80 -26.54
CA PHE A 700 -8.65 -19.73 -26.97
C PHE A 700 -8.34 -21.19 -26.62
N SER A 701 -7.08 -21.53 -26.38
CA SER A 701 -6.67 -22.86 -25.90
C SER A 701 -6.61 -23.00 -24.38
N ASN A 702 -6.63 -21.89 -23.63
CA ASN A 702 -6.65 -21.91 -22.17
C ASN A 702 -8.06 -22.29 -21.65
N ARG A 703 -8.14 -23.38 -20.89
CA ARG A 703 -9.40 -23.98 -20.38
C ARG A 703 -10.21 -23.06 -19.45
N THR A 704 -9.59 -22.04 -18.85
CA THR A 704 -10.26 -21.06 -17.98
C THR A 704 -10.68 -19.82 -18.75
N ILE A 705 -9.88 -19.36 -19.72
CA ILE A 705 -10.15 -18.14 -20.49
C ILE A 705 -11.20 -18.38 -21.57
N ALA A 706 -11.11 -19.48 -22.32
CA ALA A 706 -11.95 -19.74 -23.49
C ALA A 706 -13.47 -19.77 -23.19
N PRO A 707 -13.95 -20.37 -22.07
CA PRO A 707 -15.37 -20.31 -21.70
C PRO A 707 -15.84 -18.88 -21.38
N TYR A 708 -14.98 -18.06 -20.77
CA TYR A 708 -15.30 -16.65 -20.47
C TYR A 708 -15.34 -15.78 -21.73
N LEU A 709 -14.39 -15.97 -22.66
CA LEU A 709 -14.43 -15.29 -23.97
C LEU A 709 -15.70 -15.64 -24.75
N LEU A 710 -16.10 -16.92 -24.74
CA LEU A 710 -17.35 -17.37 -25.37
C LEU A 710 -18.58 -16.73 -24.70
N LEU A 711 -18.62 -16.69 -23.36
CA LEU A 711 -19.74 -16.13 -22.61
C LEU A 711 -19.87 -14.60 -22.82
N VAL A 712 -18.77 -13.85 -22.83
CA VAL A 712 -18.75 -12.42 -23.16
C VAL A 712 -19.14 -12.17 -24.63
N SER A 713 -18.75 -13.05 -25.55
CA SER A 713 -19.15 -12.98 -26.96
C SER A 713 -20.64 -13.23 -27.16
N LEU A 714 -21.22 -14.19 -26.44
CA LEU A 714 -22.65 -14.50 -26.47
C LEU A 714 -23.49 -13.38 -25.81
N ASP A 715 -23.02 -12.83 -24.69
CA ASP A 715 -23.64 -11.67 -24.03
C ASP A 715 -23.62 -10.43 -24.95
N SER A 716 -22.51 -10.21 -25.66
CA SER A 716 -22.38 -9.14 -26.66
C SER A 716 -23.40 -9.26 -27.80
N VAL A 717 -23.68 -10.48 -28.27
CA VAL A 717 -24.71 -10.74 -29.28
C VAL A 717 -26.12 -10.60 -28.69
N GLY A 718 -26.32 -10.97 -27.42
CA GLY A 718 -27.53 -10.66 -26.67
C GLY A 718 -27.78 -9.14 -26.56
N PHE A 719 -26.76 -8.35 -26.26
CA PHE A 719 -26.82 -6.87 -26.27
C PHE A 719 -27.12 -6.31 -27.66
N ALA A 720 -26.53 -6.87 -28.73
CA ALA A 720 -26.82 -6.43 -30.09
C ALA A 720 -28.29 -6.65 -30.50
N ALA A 721 -28.92 -7.73 -30.04
CA ALA A 721 -30.34 -8.02 -30.30
C ALA A 721 -31.32 -7.22 -29.43
N THR A 722 -31.02 -7.10 -28.13
CA THR A 722 -31.98 -6.68 -27.10
C THR A 722 -31.69 -5.30 -26.50
N ARG A 723 -30.53 -4.70 -26.82
CA ARG A 723 -30.02 -3.42 -26.31
C ARG A 723 -29.95 -3.25 -24.77
N THR A 724 -30.26 -4.30 -23.99
CA THR A 724 -30.18 -4.28 -22.52
C THR A 724 -28.73 -4.51 -22.05
N TYR A 725 -28.27 -3.67 -21.11
CA TYR A 725 -26.88 -3.67 -20.67
C TYR A 725 -26.61 -4.71 -19.58
N ILE A 726 -25.56 -5.52 -19.77
CA ILE A 726 -24.92 -6.27 -18.69
C ILE A 726 -23.49 -5.76 -18.54
N HIS A 727 -23.27 -4.87 -17.58
CA HIS A 727 -21.94 -4.69 -17.00
C HIS A 727 -21.84 -5.50 -15.70
N ALA A 728 -20.62 -5.92 -15.36
CA ALA A 728 -20.28 -6.64 -14.14
C ALA A 728 -20.80 -8.09 -13.98
N GLY A 729 -20.91 -8.85 -15.09
CA GLY A 729 -20.98 -10.32 -15.00
C GLY A 729 -19.67 -10.94 -14.48
N ALA A 730 -18.56 -10.69 -15.17
CA ALA A 730 -17.26 -11.28 -14.83
C ALA A 730 -16.62 -10.72 -13.55
N THR A 731 -16.78 -9.42 -13.27
CA THR A 731 -16.19 -8.75 -12.09
C THR A 731 -16.93 -9.01 -10.77
N ALA A 732 -18.09 -9.68 -10.80
CA ALA A 732 -18.86 -10.03 -9.60
C ALA A 732 -18.66 -11.49 -9.14
N ALA A 733 -18.02 -12.34 -9.95
CA ALA A 733 -17.82 -13.76 -9.64
C ALA A 733 -16.59 -14.04 -8.74
N LYS A 734 -15.65 -13.08 -8.69
CA LYS A 734 -14.49 -13.01 -7.78
C LYS A 734 -13.94 -11.58 -7.83
N GLU A 735 -13.26 -11.15 -6.77
CA GLU A 735 -12.56 -9.86 -6.75
C GLU A 735 -11.38 -9.89 -7.74
N LEU A 736 -11.61 -9.35 -8.93
CA LEU A 736 -10.60 -9.21 -9.98
C LEU A 736 -9.83 -7.90 -9.77
N GLY A 737 -8.53 -7.99 -9.52
CA GLY A 737 -7.67 -6.82 -9.34
C GLY A 737 -7.63 -5.89 -10.57
N PRO A 738 -7.26 -4.60 -10.42
CA PRO A 738 -7.46 -3.56 -11.45
C PRO A 738 -6.94 -3.94 -12.85
N CYS A 739 -5.75 -4.53 -12.95
CA CYS A 739 -5.19 -4.96 -14.25
C CYS A 739 -6.05 -6.00 -14.97
N CYS A 740 -6.74 -6.89 -14.24
CA CYS A 740 -7.69 -7.83 -14.81
C CYS A 740 -8.94 -7.10 -15.32
N VAL A 741 -9.46 -6.13 -14.58
CA VAL A 741 -10.60 -5.30 -15.00
C VAL A 741 -10.26 -4.54 -16.29
N THR A 742 -9.10 -3.88 -16.35
CA THR A 742 -8.62 -3.21 -17.57
C THR A 742 -8.49 -4.20 -18.74
N PHE A 743 -7.85 -5.34 -18.53
CA PHE A 743 -7.70 -6.38 -19.57
C PHE A 743 -9.06 -6.85 -20.12
N PHE A 744 -10.02 -7.19 -19.25
CA PHE A 744 -11.35 -7.60 -19.69
C PHE A 744 -12.12 -6.48 -20.41
N THR A 745 -11.95 -5.21 -20.00
CA THR A 745 -12.53 -4.06 -20.70
C THR A 745 -11.95 -3.91 -22.12
N THR A 746 -10.63 -4.02 -22.30
CA THR A 746 -10.00 -3.97 -23.63
C THR A 746 -10.40 -5.16 -24.51
N VAL A 747 -10.45 -6.37 -23.95
CA VAL A 747 -10.79 -7.60 -24.66
C VAL A 747 -12.26 -7.65 -25.12
N ASN A 748 -13.17 -6.98 -24.40
CA ASN A 748 -14.59 -6.91 -24.74
C ASN A 748 -14.85 -6.39 -26.17
N GLY A 749 -14.16 -5.32 -26.59
CA GLY A 749 -14.29 -4.77 -27.94
C GLY A 749 -13.89 -5.76 -29.04
N THR A 750 -12.77 -6.46 -28.85
CA THR A 750 -12.31 -7.51 -29.79
C THR A 750 -13.29 -8.69 -29.85
N ALA A 751 -13.87 -9.08 -28.69
CA ALA A 751 -14.88 -10.15 -28.63
C ALA A 751 -16.17 -9.77 -29.39
N GLN A 752 -16.62 -8.51 -29.29
CA GLN A 752 -17.78 -8.00 -30.03
C GLN A 752 -17.60 -8.12 -31.56
N CYS A 753 -16.42 -7.75 -32.09
CA CYS A 753 -16.11 -7.92 -33.51
C CYS A 753 -16.15 -9.39 -33.96
N LEU A 754 -15.56 -10.30 -33.18
CA LEU A 754 -15.54 -11.74 -33.48
C LEU A 754 -16.96 -12.33 -33.46
N ALA A 755 -17.78 -11.94 -32.48
CA ALA A 755 -19.16 -12.39 -32.37
C ALA A 755 -20.04 -11.85 -33.50
N GLY A 756 -19.85 -10.58 -33.91
CA GLY A 756 -20.49 -10.01 -35.09
C GLY A 756 -20.11 -10.75 -36.38
N ALA A 757 -18.84 -11.12 -36.55
CA ALA A 757 -18.37 -11.91 -37.69
C ALA A 757 -18.99 -13.34 -37.70
N ALA A 758 -19.22 -13.95 -36.54
CA ALA A 758 -19.92 -15.24 -36.43
C ALA A 758 -21.41 -15.12 -36.84
N VAL A 759 -22.08 -14.01 -36.50
CA VAL A 759 -23.47 -13.73 -36.92
C VAL A 759 -23.57 -13.54 -38.44
N VAL A 760 -22.60 -12.84 -39.06
CA VAL A 760 -22.51 -12.65 -40.51
C VAL A 760 -22.30 -13.97 -41.26
N THR A 761 -21.33 -14.78 -40.82
CA THR A 761 -20.85 -15.96 -41.55
C THR A 761 -21.82 -17.14 -41.49
N THR A 762 -22.42 -17.39 -40.33
CA THR A 762 -23.30 -18.57 -40.09
C THR A 762 -24.66 -18.51 -40.79
N ARG A 763 -25.11 -17.32 -41.24
CA ARG A 763 -26.45 -17.05 -41.81
C ARG A 763 -27.66 -17.39 -40.92
N ARG A 764 -27.47 -17.99 -39.73
CA ARG A 764 -28.54 -18.36 -38.76
C ARG A 764 -28.77 -17.32 -37.66
N TYR A 765 -28.51 -16.04 -37.95
CA TYR A 765 -28.53 -14.90 -37.03
C TYR A 765 -29.67 -14.92 -36.00
N LYS A 766 -30.93 -15.17 -36.42
CA LYS A 766 -32.10 -15.25 -35.53
C LYS A 766 -31.89 -16.19 -34.33
N TRP A 767 -31.32 -17.38 -34.54
CA TRP A 767 -31.09 -18.35 -33.47
C TRP A 767 -29.92 -18.00 -32.56
N ILE A 768 -28.90 -17.30 -33.07
CA ILE A 768 -27.76 -16.82 -32.26
C ILE A 768 -28.20 -15.67 -31.35
N TYR A 769 -29.07 -14.78 -31.85
CA TYR A 769 -29.69 -13.73 -31.03
C TYR A 769 -30.59 -14.31 -29.93
N VAL A 770 -31.41 -15.34 -30.24
CA VAL A 770 -32.20 -16.06 -29.23
C VAL A 770 -31.31 -16.75 -28.19
N LEU A 771 -30.21 -17.38 -28.60
CA LEU A 771 -29.25 -18.02 -27.69
C LEU A 771 -28.58 -16.99 -26.76
N GLY A 772 -28.13 -15.85 -27.30
CA GLY A 772 -27.53 -14.76 -26.52
C GLY A 772 -28.51 -14.17 -25.49
N ALA A 773 -29.79 -14.05 -25.84
CA ALA A 773 -30.83 -13.66 -24.88
C ALA A 773 -31.07 -14.74 -23.81
N ALA A 774 -31.13 -16.02 -24.18
CA ALA A 774 -31.41 -17.14 -23.27
C ALA A 774 -30.29 -17.44 -22.25
N VAL A 775 -29.03 -17.12 -22.57
CA VAL A 775 -27.90 -17.25 -21.63
C VAL A 775 -28.04 -16.30 -20.43
N ARG A 776 -28.63 -15.11 -20.62
CA ARG A 776 -28.69 -14.05 -19.59
C ARG A 776 -29.47 -14.46 -18.33
N PRO A 777 -30.73 -14.98 -18.41
CA PRO A 777 -31.44 -15.53 -17.25
C PRO A 777 -30.64 -16.56 -16.46
N VAL A 778 -29.88 -17.44 -17.13
CA VAL A 778 -29.09 -18.50 -16.47
C VAL A 778 -27.94 -17.90 -15.64
N VAL A 779 -27.26 -16.88 -16.17
CA VAL A 779 -26.18 -16.18 -15.44
C VAL A 779 -26.73 -15.44 -14.21
N TYR A 780 -27.90 -14.78 -14.32
CA TYR A 780 -28.55 -14.14 -13.18
C TYR A 780 -29.06 -15.15 -12.14
N GLY A 781 -29.66 -16.27 -12.57
CA GLY A 781 -30.10 -17.35 -11.67
C GLY A 781 -28.93 -17.99 -10.90
N ALA A 782 -27.79 -18.21 -11.56
CA ALA A 782 -26.58 -18.72 -10.91
C ALA A 782 -26.02 -17.74 -9.85
N ARG A 783 -26.10 -16.42 -10.09
CA ARG A 783 -25.75 -15.39 -9.09
C ARG A 783 -26.69 -15.42 -7.88
N ALA A 784 -28.00 -15.54 -8.10
CA ALA A 784 -28.98 -15.66 -7.02
C ALA A 784 -28.79 -16.94 -6.17
N ALA A 785 -28.44 -18.06 -6.81
CA ALA A 785 -28.19 -19.34 -6.14
C ALA A 785 -26.86 -19.41 -5.37
N THR A 786 -25.91 -18.50 -5.63
CA THR A 786 -24.60 -18.44 -4.96
C THR A 786 -24.52 -17.39 -3.85
N ALA A 787 -25.53 -16.53 -3.71
CA ALA A 787 -25.72 -15.73 -2.50
C ALA A 787 -26.15 -16.63 -1.32
N GLY A 788 -25.49 -16.47 -0.17
CA GLY A 788 -25.68 -17.34 0.99
C GLY A 788 -27.06 -17.18 1.65
N ARG A 789 -27.56 -18.26 2.30
CA ARG A 789 -28.91 -18.39 2.90
C ARG A 789 -29.36 -17.35 3.95
N ARG A 790 -28.56 -16.32 4.26
CA ARG A 790 -28.86 -15.30 5.29
C ARG A 790 -29.68 -14.10 4.78
N GLU A 791 -29.62 -13.80 3.50
CA GLU A 791 -30.39 -12.71 2.89
C GLU A 791 -31.60 -13.30 2.15
N ARG A 792 -32.78 -13.26 2.78
CA ARG A 792 -34.02 -13.78 2.18
C ARG A 792 -35.26 -12.96 2.49
N ASN A 793 -35.16 -11.64 2.31
CA ASN A 793 -36.35 -10.80 2.15
C ASN A 793 -36.99 -11.08 0.78
N ARG A 794 -38.32 -11.06 0.72
CA ARG A 794 -39.06 -11.37 -0.51
C ARG A 794 -38.97 -10.22 -1.52
N GLY A 795 -38.78 -10.57 -2.78
CA GLY A 795 -38.88 -9.68 -3.93
C GLY A 795 -39.21 -10.48 -5.18
N ASP A 796 -40.25 -10.09 -5.91
CA ASP A 796 -40.78 -10.84 -7.05
C ASP A 796 -39.94 -10.67 -8.33
N PHE A 797 -40.01 -11.66 -9.22
CA PHE A 797 -39.03 -11.89 -10.29
C PHE A 797 -39.69 -11.85 -11.68
N ALA A 798 -39.09 -11.14 -12.66
CA ALA A 798 -39.53 -11.11 -14.06
C ALA A 798 -38.35 -10.72 -15.00
N ILE A 799 -38.38 -11.03 -16.32
CA ILE A 799 -37.30 -10.66 -17.28
C ILE A 799 -37.74 -9.99 -18.63
N THR A 800 -37.26 -8.74 -18.83
CA THR A 800 -37.04 -7.90 -20.04
C THR A 800 -36.45 -8.51 -21.32
N VAL A 801 -37.22 -8.93 -22.32
CA VAL A 801 -36.72 -9.10 -23.71
C VAL A 801 -37.70 -8.58 -24.77
N GLU A 802 -37.22 -7.71 -25.66
CA GLU A 802 -37.81 -7.37 -26.98
C GLU A 802 -36.67 -7.24 -28.03
N PRO A 803 -36.81 -7.78 -29.26
CA PRO A 803 -35.84 -7.62 -30.35
C PRO A 803 -36.31 -6.63 -31.43
N GLN A 804 -35.42 -5.74 -31.91
CA GLN A 804 -35.78 -4.67 -32.87
C GLN A 804 -35.69 -5.03 -34.37
N ASP A 805 -35.14 -6.18 -34.77
CA ASP A 805 -35.04 -6.57 -36.19
C ASP A 805 -36.33 -7.22 -36.70
N ALA A 806 -36.85 -6.74 -37.83
CA ALA A 806 -38.15 -7.12 -38.38
C ALA A 806 -38.37 -8.64 -38.53
N GLY A 807 -39.45 -9.15 -37.92
CA GLY A 807 -39.88 -10.55 -38.02
C GLY A 807 -39.50 -11.44 -36.84
N VAL A 808 -39.49 -10.90 -35.62
CA VAL A 808 -39.61 -11.62 -34.33
C VAL A 808 -40.46 -10.75 -33.40
N THR A 809 -41.46 -11.32 -32.71
CA THR A 809 -42.42 -10.57 -31.87
C THR A 809 -42.66 -11.28 -30.54
N ALA A 810 -42.25 -10.66 -29.42
CA ALA A 810 -42.53 -11.08 -28.03
C ALA A 810 -42.21 -9.93 -27.04
N LEU A 811 -42.98 -9.79 -25.95
CA LEU A 811 -42.95 -8.67 -24.98
C LEU A 811 -43.08 -9.19 -23.52
N VAL A 812 -42.23 -8.76 -22.57
CA VAL A 812 -42.27 -9.20 -21.15
C VAL A 812 -41.71 -8.14 -20.14
N VAL A 813 -42.51 -7.18 -19.61
CA VAL A 813 -42.06 -5.98 -18.82
C VAL A 813 -41.64 -6.23 -17.34
N CYS A 814 -40.57 -5.59 -16.83
CA CYS A 814 -39.91 -5.94 -15.54
C CYS A 814 -39.22 -4.80 -14.74
N PHE A 815 -38.91 -5.05 -13.46
CA PHE A 815 -38.46 -4.09 -12.42
C PHE A 815 -37.20 -4.54 -11.63
N ALA A 816 -36.75 -3.77 -10.62
CA ALA A 816 -35.52 -4.00 -9.85
C ALA A 816 -35.64 -3.70 -8.32
N PHE A 817 -34.66 -4.14 -7.54
CA PHE A 817 -34.54 -3.95 -6.07
C PHE A 817 -33.30 -3.14 -5.67
N VAL A 818 -33.35 -2.52 -4.49
CA VAL A 818 -32.24 -1.78 -3.86
C VAL A 818 -31.99 -2.33 -2.45
N ASP A 819 -30.75 -2.72 -2.14
CA ASP A 819 -30.29 -2.99 -0.77
C ASP A 819 -28.90 -2.36 -0.53
N GLY A 820 -28.65 -1.90 0.69
CA GLY A 820 -27.75 -0.81 1.03
C GLY A 820 -26.24 -1.10 0.97
N GLN A 821 -25.82 -2.31 0.62
CA GLN A 821 -24.40 -2.69 0.55
C GLN A 821 -23.96 -3.46 -0.71
N ARG A 822 -24.88 -4.05 -1.50
CA ARG A 822 -24.51 -4.83 -2.70
C ARG A 822 -25.51 -4.69 -3.86
N GLN A 823 -25.24 -3.71 -4.74
CA GLN A 823 -25.68 -3.57 -6.14
C GLN A 823 -27.01 -4.22 -6.61
N ILE A 824 -27.91 -3.39 -7.17
CA ILE A 824 -28.40 -3.47 -8.57
C ILE A 824 -29.27 -2.24 -8.87
N CYS A 825 -29.41 -1.88 -10.15
CA CYS A 825 -30.60 -1.19 -10.66
C CYS A 825 -30.78 -1.49 -12.16
N ILE A 826 -32.01 -1.59 -12.64
CA ILE A 826 -32.38 -1.78 -14.05
C ILE A 826 -33.53 -0.82 -14.37
N ALA A 827 -33.43 -0.13 -15.50
CA ALA A 827 -34.53 0.61 -16.12
C ALA A 827 -34.39 0.56 -17.64
N GLY A 828 -35.50 0.61 -18.36
CA GLY A 828 -35.56 0.62 -19.82
C GLY A 828 -36.69 1.49 -20.33
N GLY A 829 -36.66 1.80 -21.63
CA GLY A 829 -37.68 2.59 -22.32
C GLY A 829 -37.48 2.51 -23.82
N THR A 830 -38.57 2.46 -24.58
CA THR A 830 -38.58 2.17 -26.02
C THR A 830 -39.52 3.15 -26.73
N TYR A 831 -39.18 3.58 -27.94
CA TYR A 831 -40.14 4.27 -28.82
C TYR A 831 -39.91 3.93 -30.29
N THR A 832 -40.92 3.32 -30.91
CA THR A 832 -41.09 3.19 -32.37
C THR A 832 -42.59 3.16 -32.64
N ASN A 833 -43.09 3.98 -33.57
CA ASN A 833 -44.54 4.21 -33.80
C ASN A 833 -45.27 3.04 -34.50
N THR A 834 -44.84 1.80 -34.27
CA THR A 834 -45.30 0.58 -34.95
C THR A 834 -46.17 -0.33 -34.07
N LEU A 835 -46.28 -0.06 -32.77
CA LEU A 835 -47.04 -0.90 -31.82
C LEU A 835 -48.53 -0.51 -31.69
N GLU A 836 -48.88 0.76 -31.93
CA GLU A 836 -50.23 1.30 -31.70
C GLU A 836 -51.31 0.49 -32.45
N SER A 837 -51.14 0.31 -33.76
CA SER A 837 -52.10 -0.38 -34.64
C SER A 837 -52.15 -1.90 -34.46
N ALA A 838 -51.25 -2.47 -33.65
CA ALA A 838 -51.30 -3.86 -33.19
C ALA A 838 -52.06 -3.98 -31.84
N LEU A 839 -51.79 -3.06 -30.90
CA LEU A 839 -52.46 -3.02 -29.59
C LEU A 839 -53.98 -2.80 -29.73
N TRP A 840 -54.38 -1.90 -30.65
CA TRP A 840 -55.77 -1.64 -31.04
C TRP A 840 -56.57 -2.89 -31.44
N ARG A 841 -55.91 -3.97 -31.90
CA ARG A 841 -56.57 -5.21 -32.32
C ARG A 841 -56.70 -6.25 -31.21
N TYR A 842 -55.96 -6.12 -30.11
CA TYR A 842 -55.85 -7.14 -29.08
C TYR A 842 -56.69 -6.83 -27.82
N LEU A 843 -57.06 -5.57 -27.61
CA LEU A 843 -57.84 -5.11 -26.44
C LEU A 843 -59.37 -5.12 -26.67
N TRP A 844 -59.85 -5.74 -27.76
CA TRP A 844 -61.25 -5.66 -28.19
C TRP A 844 -62.20 -6.57 -27.36
N SER A 845 -62.50 -6.14 -26.14
CA SER A 845 -63.78 -6.42 -25.44
C SER A 845 -63.93 -5.70 -24.10
N SER A 846 -62.86 -5.18 -23.48
CA SER A 846 -62.86 -4.83 -22.06
C SER A 846 -62.07 -3.57 -21.66
N ALA A 847 -61.74 -2.68 -22.60
CA ALA A 847 -61.08 -1.40 -22.31
C ALA A 847 -62.08 -0.24 -22.36
N THR A 848 -62.21 0.51 -21.27
CA THR A 848 -62.97 1.78 -21.21
C THR A 848 -62.04 2.98 -21.30
N ALA A 849 -62.57 4.14 -21.71
CA ALA A 849 -61.78 5.34 -22.03
C ALA A 849 -60.93 5.86 -20.86
N ASP A 850 -61.39 5.69 -19.62
CA ASP A 850 -60.69 6.14 -18.40
C ASP A 850 -59.36 5.41 -18.15
N THR A 851 -59.12 4.28 -18.82
CA THR A 851 -57.86 3.51 -18.71
C THR A 851 -56.68 4.18 -19.43
N LEU A 852 -56.90 5.26 -20.18
CA LEU A 852 -55.92 5.88 -21.09
C LEU A 852 -55.62 7.36 -20.79
N SER A 853 -56.13 7.92 -19.69
CA SER A 853 -56.05 9.35 -19.35
C SER A 853 -55.34 9.64 -18.01
N GLY A 854 -54.08 9.21 -17.89
CA GLY A 854 -53.13 9.78 -16.92
C GLY A 854 -52.46 11.05 -17.50
N PRO A 855 -52.18 12.09 -16.70
CA PRO A 855 -51.72 13.39 -17.21
C PRO A 855 -50.28 13.34 -17.74
N GLY A 856 -50.01 14.16 -18.76
CA GLY A 856 -48.69 14.40 -19.35
C GLY A 856 -48.09 15.76 -18.99
#